data_AF-A0A8H6NAB0-F1
#
_entry.id   AF-A0A8H6NAB0-F1
#
_cell.length_a   1.000
_cell.length_b   1.000
_cell.length_c   1.000
_cell.angle_alpha   90.00
_cell.angle_beta   90.00
_cell.angle_gamma   90.00
#
_symmetry.space_group_name_H-M   'P 1'
#
loop_
_entity.id
_entity.type
_entity.pdbx_description
1 polymer ?
#
loop_
_entity_poly.entity_id
_entity_poly.type
_entity_poly.pdbx_seq_one_letter_code
_entity_poly.pdbx_strand_id
1 'polypeptide(L)'
;MGLLQELNLKPGVIYGDDVLKLFTYAKEKGFAIPACNVTSSSTAVAALEAAREAKSPIVLQTSQGGAAYFAGKAIPNSADKQEASVAGAIAAAHYIRSIAPIYGVPVVLHSDHCAKKLLPWLDGMIAADEEEFKRSGHPLFSSHMIDLSEEEVAYNIETTAAYLKRSAPMKLWLEMEIGITGGEEDGVNNEDVDNNSLYTQPEDIYAIYQALSPISPYFSIAAGFGNVHGVYKPGNVKLHPELLGKHQEFVSQKLGNGDKKPVFFVFHGGSGSSVEEFQKAISFGVVKVNIDTDLQWAYLSGIRDYVTKNIDYLKTQVGNPEGADKPNKKKYDPRVWVREGEKVMKDRVKQALFDFKADDVLTDTAAMASVWGFLQRNYRIFNPPIPPRQEGALRFGILGAAKIAPVAIIMPAKSHPEVVIQAVAARDRTKAAAFAVKHGIPDVKESYQAILDDPSIDCVYIPLPNGLHYEWAIKALEAGKHVLLEKPSVSNAEEAESLFHHPLLKEPNAPVLLEAFHFRFQPSWQYFLTLVDAPNVEHVRASCRVPWLVAADDDIRFQYGLAGGALMDLGTYCLSAIRQTYKTEAEECLDASFKTMPAPEDKADHTFRMTWRMAGGGTAEAEGTLRAGLLDSALPRLSVTHKETVVEDEKLPIGQEKTRRRKIEYANFMVGGFWHRIDVEDEFAIKSKSTGAEVKRWTEKHSKKAYTFLEAGIEGPGEEYWLTYRHQLEQFVNRVKGRDTRVWVDGDDSIAQMKMIDMAYEKAGLPLRKSPDVSV
;
A
#
# COMPACT_ATOMS: atom_id res chain seq x y z
N MET A 1 10.31 4.51 -20.40
CA MET A 1 11.65 5.09 -20.19
C MET A 1 11.66 5.76 -18.83
N GLY A 2 12.72 5.59 -18.04
CA GLY A 2 12.85 6.28 -16.73
C GLY A 2 13.16 7.77 -16.89
N LEU A 3 12.96 8.56 -15.82
CA LEU A 3 13.09 10.03 -15.84
C LEU A 3 14.41 10.52 -16.44
N LEU A 4 15.56 9.88 -16.15
CA LEU A 4 16.86 10.28 -16.70
C LEU A 4 16.89 10.17 -18.23
N GLN A 5 16.24 9.15 -18.80
CA GLN A 5 16.23 8.90 -20.24
C GLN A 5 15.14 9.71 -20.94
N GLU A 6 13.97 9.85 -20.32
CA GLU A 6 12.84 10.62 -20.84
C GLU A 6 13.17 12.12 -20.89
N LEU A 7 13.85 12.64 -19.86
CA LEU A 7 14.20 14.06 -19.76
C LEU A 7 15.65 14.37 -20.18
N ASN A 8 16.45 13.35 -20.50
CA ASN A 8 17.88 13.45 -20.80
C ASN A 8 18.69 14.15 -19.68
N LEU A 9 18.37 13.84 -18.42
CA LEU A 9 19.07 14.38 -17.25
C LEU A 9 20.34 13.59 -16.96
N LYS A 10 21.38 14.28 -16.49
CA LYS A 10 22.63 13.66 -16.05
C LYS A 10 22.67 13.52 -14.53
N PRO A 11 23.31 12.46 -14.00
CA PRO A 11 23.65 12.39 -12.58
C PRO A 11 24.50 13.58 -12.12
N GLY A 12 24.32 13.99 -10.87
CA GLY A 12 24.98 15.17 -10.29
C GLY A 12 24.01 16.34 -10.12
N VAL A 13 24.57 17.50 -9.79
CA VAL A 13 23.78 18.72 -9.63
C VAL A 13 23.28 19.20 -11.01
N ILE A 14 21.99 19.53 -11.11
CA ILE A 14 21.32 19.98 -12.34
C ILE A 14 20.98 21.48 -12.28
N TYR A 15 20.78 22.13 -13.43
CA TYR A 15 20.62 23.60 -13.51
C TYR A 15 19.59 24.01 -14.58
N GLY A 16 19.00 25.19 -14.44
CA GLY A 16 18.17 25.84 -15.47
C GLY A 16 17.09 24.95 -16.06
N ASP A 17 17.15 24.74 -17.38
CA ASP A 17 16.17 23.95 -18.13
C ASP A 17 15.97 22.53 -17.56
N ASP A 18 17.00 21.93 -16.96
CA ASP A 18 16.91 20.59 -16.39
C ASP A 18 16.11 20.58 -15.09
N VAL A 19 16.19 21.64 -14.28
CA VAL A 19 15.31 21.84 -13.11
C VAL A 19 13.87 22.04 -13.57
N LEU A 20 13.67 22.87 -14.61
CA LEU A 20 12.34 23.13 -15.17
C LEU A 20 11.69 21.85 -15.73
N LYS A 21 12.45 21.03 -16.47
CA LYS A 21 11.97 19.72 -16.95
C LYS A 21 11.58 18.81 -15.80
N LEU A 22 12.44 18.73 -14.77
CA LEU A 22 12.21 17.88 -13.61
C LEU A 22 10.92 18.27 -12.86
N PHE A 23 10.73 19.56 -12.56
CA PHE A 23 9.52 20.02 -11.87
C PHE A 23 8.27 19.94 -12.74
N THR A 24 8.39 20.20 -14.05
CA THR A 24 7.27 19.97 -14.99
C THR A 24 6.84 18.51 -14.98
N TYR A 25 7.80 17.60 -15.07
CA TYR A 25 7.55 16.16 -15.02
C TYR A 25 6.92 15.72 -13.69
N ALA A 26 7.44 16.22 -12.56
CA ALA A 26 6.88 15.97 -11.22
C ALA A 26 5.40 16.38 -11.13
N LYS A 27 5.08 17.57 -11.63
CA LYS A 27 3.72 18.13 -11.67
C LYS A 27 2.77 17.32 -12.56
N GLU A 28 3.26 16.84 -13.71
CA GLU A 28 2.50 16.01 -14.66
C GLU A 28 2.26 14.58 -14.14
N LYS A 29 3.27 13.96 -13.53
CA LYS A 29 3.18 12.59 -13.01
C LYS A 29 2.60 12.50 -11.59
N GLY A 30 2.48 13.63 -10.89
CA GLY A 30 1.86 13.71 -9.58
C GLY A 30 2.76 13.19 -8.44
N PHE A 31 4.02 13.62 -8.43
CA PHE A 31 4.95 13.41 -7.32
C PHE A 31 5.62 14.73 -6.91
N ALA A 32 6.21 14.78 -5.72
CA ALA A 32 7.05 15.89 -5.28
C ALA A 32 8.39 15.41 -4.75
N ILE A 33 9.40 16.28 -4.83
CA ILE A 33 10.77 15.96 -4.50
C ILE A 33 11.06 16.45 -3.07
N PRO A 34 11.54 15.59 -2.17
CA PRO A 34 11.92 16.03 -0.83
C PRO A 34 13.12 16.97 -0.91
N ALA A 35 13.02 18.08 -0.19
CA ALA A 35 14.10 19.02 0.02
C ALA A 35 14.67 18.87 1.42
N CYS A 36 15.83 18.24 1.50
CA CYS A 36 16.48 17.88 2.75
C CYS A 36 17.43 19.00 3.17
N ASN A 37 17.15 19.61 4.34
CA ASN A 37 18.12 20.50 4.96
C ASN A 37 19.37 19.70 5.36
N VAL A 38 20.55 20.23 5.00
CA VAL A 38 21.83 19.62 5.31
C VAL A 38 22.73 20.59 6.04
N THR A 39 23.50 20.08 6.99
CA THR A 39 24.41 20.86 7.85
C THR A 39 25.84 20.32 7.83
N SER A 40 26.06 19.14 7.27
CA SER A 40 27.37 18.52 7.18
C SER A 40 27.50 17.63 5.95
N SER A 41 28.73 17.19 5.67
CA SER A 41 28.97 16.12 4.68
C SER A 41 28.19 14.85 5.02
N SER A 42 28.07 14.49 6.30
CA SER A 42 27.36 13.28 6.75
C SER A 42 25.85 13.35 6.46
N THR A 43 25.20 14.47 6.73
CA THR A 43 23.77 14.65 6.43
C THR A 43 23.49 14.68 4.92
N ALA A 44 24.40 15.26 4.13
CA ALA A 44 24.32 15.23 2.67
C ALA A 44 24.51 13.81 2.11
N VAL A 45 25.46 13.04 2.66
CA VAL A 45 25.67 11.62 2.33
C VAL A 45 24.41 10.80 2.59
N ALA A 46 23.76 10.98 3.74
CA ALA A 46 22.54 10.24 4.09
C ALA A 46 21.42 10.48 3.06
N ALA A 47 21.19 11.75 2.67
CA ALA A 47 20.16 12.10 1.69
C ALA A 47 20.51 11.62 0.27
N LEU A 48 21.77 11.74 -0.17
CA LEU A 48 22.22 11.22 -1.48
C LEU A 48 22.14 9.70 -1.55
N GLU A 49 22.49 9.00 -0.47
CA GLU A 49 22.37 7.55 -0.38
C GLU A 49 20.90 7.11 -0.45
N ALA A 50 20.00 7.83 0.24
CA ALA A 50 18.58 7.58 0.18
C ALA A 50 18.03 7.74 -1.24
N ALA A 51 18.36 8.85 -1.89
CA ALA A 51 17.96 9.12 -3.27
C ALA A 51 18.49 8.06 -4.25
N ARG A 52 19.74 7.61 -4.08
CA ARG A 52 20.33 6.54 -4.89
C ARG A 52 19.60 5.21 -4.68
N GLU A 53 19.37 4.80 -3.43
CA GLU A 53 18.70 3.54 -3.11
C GLU A 53 17.24 3.55 -3.59
N ALA A 54 16.56 4.69 -3.48
CA ALA A 54 15.21 4.88 -3.98
C ALA A 54 15.16 5.13 -5.50
N LYS A 55 16.31 5.36 -6.16
CA LYS A 55 16.41 5.80 -7.56
C LYS A 55 15.49 6.98 -7.85
N SER A 56 15.73 8.07 -7.13
CA SER A 56 14.91 9.27 -7.14
C SER A 56 15.76 10.53 -7.33
N PRO A 57 15.20 11.59 -7.93
CA PRO A 57 15.76 12.93 -7.78
C PRO A 57 15.69 13.36 -6.31
N ILE A 58 16.53 14.30 -5.91
CA ILE A 58 16.50 14.88 -4.56
C ILE A 58 16.84 16.37 -4.61
N VAL A 59 16.28 17.14 -3.69
CA VAL A 59 16.72 18.51 -3.42
C VAL A 59 17.56 18.48 -2.14
N LEU A 60 18.79 19.02 -2.19
CA LEU A 60 19.59 19.27 -1.00
C LEU A 60 19.64 20.77 -0.78
N GLN A 61 19.24 21.20 0.41
CA GLN A 61 19.19 22.61 0.75
C GLN A 61 19.98 22.95 2.00
N THR A 62 20.54 24.17 2.03
CA THR A 62 21.15 24.73 3.24
C THR A 62 20.34 25.92 3.69
N SER A 63 19.84 25.88 4.93
CA SER A 63 19.37 27.09 5.62
C SER A 63 20.54 28.00 5.96
N GLN A 64 20.25 29.27 6.31
CA GLN A 64 21.28 30.23 6.70
C GLN A 64 22.15 29.70 7.87
N GLY A 65 21.50 29.09 8.86
CA GLY A 65 22.17 28.48 10.01
C GLY A 65 22.91 27.19 9.66
N GLY A 66 22.34 26.36 8.78
CA GLY A 66 23.00 25.15 8.27
C GLY A 66 24.26 25.48 7.48
N ALA A 67 24.22 26.51 6.65
CA ALA A 67 25.37 27.04 5.93
C ALA A 67 26.45 27.55 6.89
N ALA A 68 26.09 28.36 7.89
CA ALA A 68 27.04 28.79 8.92
C ALA A 68 27.67 27.61 9.68
N TYR A 69 26.91 26.54 9.91
CA TYR A 69 27.43 25.31 10.53
C TYR A 69 28.46 24.60 9.63
N PHE A 70 28.27 24.58 8.31
CA PHE A 70 29.25 24.08 7.36
C PHE A 70 30.56 24.86 7.38
N ALA A 71 30.52 26.18 7.57
CA ALA A 71 31.73 26.99 7.79
C ALA A 71 32.37 26.73 9.17
N GLY A 72 31.53 26.38 10.15
CA GLY A 72 31.89 26.12 11.54
C GLY A 72 31.44 27.24 12.47
N LYS A 73 30.80 26.88 13.59
CA LYS A 73 30.19 27.83 14.54
C LYS A 73 31.15 28.86 15.17
N ALA A 74 32.46 28.67 15.03
CA ALA A 74 33.47 29.60 15.55
C ALA A 74 33.73 30.80 14.60
N ILE A 75 33.28 30.72 13.35
CA ILE A 75 33.46 31.80 12.37
C ILE A 75 32.41 32.90 12.62
N PRO A 76 32.80 34.17 12.72
CA PRO A 76 31.85 35.27 12.85
C PRO A 76 30.83 35.28 11.70
N ASN A 77 29.59 35.64 12.01
CA ASN A 77 28.52 35.75 11.02
C ASN A 77 27.79 37.07 11.22
N SER A 78 28.38 38.16 10.74
CA SER A 78 27.86 39.51 10.95
C SER A 78 26.56 39.73 10.17
N ALA A 79 25.68 40.59 10.69
CA ALA A 79 24.43 40.92 10.02
C ALA A 79 24.66 41.48 8.60
N ASP A 80 25.68 42.33 8.45
CA ASP A 80 25.97 43.07 7.21
C ASP A 80 26.61 42.22 6.11
N LYS A 81 27.33 41.15 6.46
CA LYS A 81 28.11 40.35 5.48
C LYS A 81 27.71 38.88 5.42
N GLN A 82 27.11 38.35 6.48
CA GLN A 82 26.72 36.95 6.58
C GLN A 82 27.88 35.99 6.22
N GLU A 83 29.10 36.34 6.62
CA GLU A 83 30.32 35.80 6.03
C GLU A 83 30.51 34.29 6.30
N ALA A 84 30.04 33.77 7.45
CA ALA A 84 30.05 32.34 7.71
C ALA A 84 29.01 31.60 6.87
N SER A 85 27.79 32.15 6.74
CA SER A 85 26.73 31.54 5.93
C SER A 85 27.08 31.54 4.45
N VAL A 86 27.66 32.63 3.91
CA VAL A 86 28.11 32.67 2.51
C VAL A 86 29.21 31.64 2.27
N ALA A 87 30.28 31.67 3.07
CA ALA A 87 31.41 30.75 2.90
C ALA A 87 31.01 29.28 3.07
N GLY A 88 30.17 28.99 4.05
CA GLY A 88 29.71 27.64 4.33
C GLY A 88 28.72 27.09 3.30
N ALA A 89 27.84 27.94 2.74
CA ALA A 89 26.98 27.55 1.62
C ALA A 89 27.82 27.21 0.38
N ILE A 90 28.82 28.04 0.05
CA ILE A 90 29.76 27.78 -1.06
C ILE A 90 30.53 26.47 -0.84
N ALA A 91 31.02 26.23 0.38
CA ALA A 91 31.72 25.00 0.73
C ALA A 91 30.82 23.76 0.60
N ALA A 92 29.58 23.82 1.10
CA ALA A 92 28.58 22.77 0.96
C ALA A 92 28.27 22.50 -0.52
N ALA A 93 28.10 23.55 -1.32
CA ALA A 93 27.83 23.45 -2.75
C ALA A 93 28.96 22.73 -3.49
N HIS A 94 30.22 23.11 -3.25
CA HIS A 94 31.37 22.43 -3.84
C HIS A 94 31.45 20.95 -3.42
N TYR A 95 31.22 20.66 -2.13
CA TYR A 95 31.19 19.28 -1.65
C TYR A 95 30.10 18.47 -2.37
N ILE A 96 28.86 18.96 -2.40
CA ILE A 96 27.72 18.27 -3.02
C ILE A 96 27.94 18.07 -4.52
N ARG A 97 28.40 19.10 -5.23
CA ARG A 97 28.75 19.00 -6.67
C ARG A 97 29.82 17.94 -6.93
N SER A 98 30.80 17.82 -6.03
CA SER A 98 31.88 16.85 -6.20
C SER A 98 31.43 15.40 -6.01
N ILE A 99 30.47 15.16 -5.12
CA ILE A 99 30.08 13.81 -4.70
C ILE A 99 28.80 13.30 -5.36
N ALA A 100 27.83 14.17 -5.67
CA ALA A 100 26.54 13.80 -6.26
C ALA A 100 26.64 12.93 -7.53
N PRO A 101 27.57 13.16 -8.48
CA PRO A 101 27.69 12.31 -9.67
C PRO A 101 27.95 10.83 -9.35
N ILE A 102 28.68 10.53 -8.27
CA ILE A 102 29.02 9.15 -7.87
C ILE A 102 27.81 8.42 -7.30
N TYR A 103 26.83 9.16 -6.74
CA TYR A 103 25.56 8.59 -6.29
C TYR A 103 24.61 8.28 -7.45
N GLY A 104 24.87 8.77 -8.65
CA GLY A 104 24.10 8.37 -9.84
C GLY A 104 22.70 8.99 -9.94
N VAL A 105 22.42 10.06 -9.17
CA VAL A 105 21.10 10.71 -9.11
C VAL A 105 21.18 12.19 -9.50
N PRO A 106 20.11 12.76 -10.09
CA PRO A 106 20.01 14.19 -10.32
C PRO A 106 19.68 14.90 -9.01
N VAL A 107 20.41 15.98 -8.72
CA VAL A 107 20.31 16.75 -7.47
C VAL A 107 20.00 18.20 -7.80
N VAL A 108 18.94 18.74 -7.19
CA VAL A 108 18.73 20.20 -7.15
C VAL A 108 19.42 20.72 -5.89
N LEU A 109 20.42 21.58 -6.06
CA LEU A 109 21.16 22.20 -4.97
C LEU A 109 20.56 23.58 -4.66
N HIS A 110 20.07 23.77 -3.44
CA HIS A 110 19.23 24.91 -3.08
C HIS A 110 19.72 25.62 -1.81
N SER A 111 19.32 26.89 -1.61
CA SER A 111 19.38 27.56 -0.30
C SER A 111 17.97 27.83 0.21
N ASP A 112 17.74 27.57 1.49
CA ASP A 112 16.44 27.73 2.15
C ASP A 112 16.13 29.20 2.52
N HIS A 113 15.06 29.42 3.28
CA HIS A 113 14.53 30.72 3.74
C HIS A 113 15.57 31.83 3.91
N CYS A 114 15.33 32.94 3.21
CA CYS A 114 16.17 34.14 3.25
C CYS A 114 15.30 35.39 3.44
N ALA A 115 15.05 35.70 4.72
CA ALA A 115 14.38 36.91 5.16
C ALA A 115 15.09 38.19 4.72
N LYS A 116 14.41 39.34 4.76
CA LYS A 116 14.98 40.65 4.42
C LYS A 116 16.32 40.94 5.12
N LYS A 117 16.43 40.60 6.41
CA LYS A 117 17.66 40.75 7.21
C LYS A 117 18.82 39.87 6.76
N LEU A 118 18.54 38.84 5.96
CA LEU A 118 19.48 37.85 5.45
C LEU A 118 19.85 38.07 3.98
N LEU A 119 19.28 39.08 3.30
CA LEU A 119 19.61 39.37 1.89
C LEU A 119 21.12 39.49 1.59
N PRO A 120 21.99 40.01 2.49
CA PRO A 120 23.43 39.97 2.25
C PRO A 120 24.01 38.55 2.06
N TRP A 121 23.39 37.53 2.65
CA TRP A 121 23.74 36.12 2.42
C TRP A 121 23.39 35.71 0.99
N LEU A 122 22.17 36.02 0.53
CA LEU A 122 21.73 35.75 -0.84
C LEU A 122 22.59 36.49 -1.87
N ASP A 123 22.92 37.76 -1.60
CA ASP A 123 23.81 38.55 -2.45
C ASP A 123 25.19 37.91 -2.61
N GLY A 124 25.74 37.40 -1.51
CA GLY A 124 27.01 36.68 -1.50
C GLY A 124 26.96 35.35 -2.26
N MET A 125 25.86 34.60 -2.14
CA MET A 125 25.68 33.35 -2.89
C MET A 125 25.51 33.61 -4.40
N ILE A 126 24.69 34.58 -4.79
CA ILE A 126 24.50 34.93 -6.22
C ILE A 126 25.80 35.51 -6.81
N ALA A 127 26.59 36.25 -6.04
CA ALA A 127 27.92 36.68 -6.51
C ALA A 127 28.83 35.47 -6.81
N ALA A 128 28.81 34.43 -5.96
CA ALA A 128 29.53 33.20 -6.21
C ALA A 128 28.97 32.41 -7.41
N ASP A 129 27.66 32.42 -7.63
CA ASP A 129 27.04 31.87 -8.84
C ASP A 129 27.50 32.60 -10.09
N GLU A 130 27.54 33.93 -10.07
CA GLU A 130 28.00 34.75 -11.19
C GLU A 130 29.47 34.46 -11.55
N GLU A 131 30.31 34.23 -10.55
CA GLU A 131 31.70 33.81 -10.74
C GLU A 131 31.80 32.39 -11.30
N GLU A 132 31.03 31.43 -10.77
CA GLU A 132 31.03 30.04 -11.25
C GLU A 132 30.44 29.91 -12.65
N PHE A 133 29.42 30.70 -12.98
CA PHE A 133 28.78 30.74 -14.28
C PHE A 133 29.75 31.24 -15.36
N LYS A 134 30.54 32.28 -15.06
CA LYS A 134 31.62 32.75 -15.96
C LYS A 134 32.66 31.66 -16.22
N ARG A 135 32.92 30.78 -15.24
CA ARG A 135 33.93 29.72 -15.35
C ARG A 135 33.43 28.47 -16.05
N SER A 136 32.22 28.03 -15.73
CA SER A 136 31.72 26.69 -16.07
C SER A 136 30.51 26.69 -17.01
N GLY A 137 29.86 27.84 -17.21
CA GLY A 137 28.59 27.95 -17.94
C GLY A 137 27.36 27.55 -17.12
N HIS A 138 27.51 27.20 -15.84
CA HIS A 138 26.44 26.90 -14.90
C HIS A 138 26.67 27.63 -13.56
N PRO A 139 25.61 28.06 -12.85
CA PRO A 139 25.75 28.65 -11.52
C PRO A 139 26.29 27.62 -10.52
N LEU A 140 26.70 28.06 -9.33
CA LEU A 140 27.15 27.20 -8.25
C LEU A 140 25.97 26.41 -7.66
N PHE A 141 24.84 27.09 -7.42
CA PHE A 141 23.57 26.51 -6.97
C PHE A 141 22.62 26.25 -8.14
N SER A 142 21.67 25.34 -7.94
CA SER A 142 20.55 25.14 -8.87
C SER A 142 19.46 26.20 -8.66
N SER A 143 19.23 26.56 -7.40
CA SER A 143 18.16 27.47 -7.00
C SER A 143 18.45 28.18 -5.67
N HIS A 144 17.79 29.31 -5.44
CA HIS A 144 17.77 30.00 -4.15
C HIS A 144 16.35 30.31 -3.71
N MET A 145 16.15 30.46 -2.41
CA MET A 145 14.89 30.94 -1.85
C MET A 145 15.02 32.37 -1.34
N ILE A 146 13.97 33.15 -1.56
CA ILE A 146 13.77 34.46 -0.95
C ILE A 146 12.44 34.44 -0.20
N ASP A 147 12.50 34.76 1.10
CA ASP A 147 11.32 34.78 1.96
C ASP A 147 11.10 36.20 2.43
N LEU A 148 10.17 36.92 1.78
CA LEU A 148 9.77 38.25 2.22
C LEU A 148 8.29 38.24 2.61
N SER A 149 7.82 37.11 3.13
CA SER A 149 6.43 36.90 3.53
C SER A 149 5.99 37.83 4.67
N GLU A 150 6.92 38.26 5.52
CA GLU A 150 6.69 39.25 6.60
C GLU A 150 6.57 40.70 6.08
N GLU A 151 6.93 40.96 4.82
CA GLU A 151 6.92 42.30 4.24
C GLU A 151 5.65 42.53 3.42
N GLU A 152 5.37 43.80 3.10
CA GLU A 152 4.26 44.15 2.20
C GLU A 152 4.35 43.39 0.87
N VAL A 153 3.22 42.84 0.40
CA VAL A 153 3.15 41.99 -0.81
C VAL A 153 3.83 42.64 -2.02
N ALA A 154 3.62 43.95 -2.21
CA ALA A 154 4.25 44.71 -3.28
C ALA A 154 5.79 44.73 -3.16
N TYR A 155 6.31 44.96 -1.95
CA TYR A 155 7.76 44.95 -1.70
C TYR A 155 8.36 43.56 -1.94
N ASN A 156 7.67 42.50 -1.49
CA ASN A 156 8.08 41.12 -1.72
C ASN A 156 8.19 40.84 -3.24
N ILE A 157 7.12 41.11 -4.00
CA ILE A 157 7.09 40.89 -5.45
C ILE A 157 8.17 41.71 -6.17
N GLU A 158 8.29 43.01 -5.86
CA GLU A 158 9.27 43.90 -6.50
C GLU A 158 10.72 43.47 -6.24
N THR A 159 11.03 43.13 -4.99
CA THR A 159 12.37 42.70 -4.59
C THR A 159 12.69 41.33 -5.20
N THR A 160 11.76 40.38 -5.15
CA THR A 160 11.88 39.07 -5.79
C THR A 160 12.09 39.19 -7.29
N ALA A 161 11.35 40.09 -7.96
CA ALA A 161 11.52 40.37 -9.38
C ALA A 161 12.91 40.92 -9.71
N ALA A 162 13.47 41.79 -8.86
CA ALA A 162 14.82 42.31 -9.02
C ALA A 162 15.88 41.20 -8.91
N TYR A 163 15.75 40.30 -7.93
CA TYR A 163 16.62 39.13 -7.79
C TYR A 163 16.46 38.14 -8.94
N LEU A 164 15.22 37.85 -9.36
CA LEU A 164 14.97 36.97 -10.50
C LEU A 164 15.60 37.54 -11.79
N LYS A 165 15.57 38.86 -11.97
CA LYS A 165 16.23 39.53 -13.10
C LYS A 165 17.75 39.39 -13.06
N ARG A 166 18.36 39.41 -11.87
CA ARG A 166 19.80 39.13 -11.69
C ARG A 166 20.14 37.66 -11.95
N SER A 167 19.26 36.75 -11.56
CA SER A 167 19.41 35.29 -11.70
C SER A 167 19.12 34.76 -13.11
N ALA A 168 18.24 35.41 -13.88
CA ALA A 168 17.76 34.96 -15.18
C ALA A 168 18.87 34.69 -16.22
N PRO A 169 19.94 35.52 -16.36
CA PRO A 169 21.03 35.24 -17.29
C PRO A 169 21.76 33.90 -17.03
N MET A 170 21.74 33.43 -15.78
CA MET A 170 22.36 32.17 -15.37
C MET A 170 21.39 30.99 -15.41
N LYS A 171 20.11 31.24 -15.76
CA LYS A 171 19.00 30.29 -15.60
C LYS A 171 18.90 29.76 -14.16
N LEU A 172 19.27 30.56 -13.17
CA LEU A 172 19.18 30.21 -11.77
C LEU A 172 17.73 30.31 -11.31
N TRP A 173 17.23 29.28 -10.63
CA TRP A 173 15.83 29.20 -10.20
C TRP A 173 15.61 29.95 -8.89
N LEU A 174 14.52 30.71 -8.79
CA LEU A 174 14.17 31.45 -7.57
C LEU A 174 12.86 30.94 -6.98
N GLU A 175 12.93 30.41 -5.77
CA GLU A 175 11.77 30.09 -4.94
C GLU A 175 11.39 31.31 -4.13
N MET A 176 10.11 31.68 -4.12
CA MET A 176 9.62 32.78 -3.30
C MET A 176 8.51 32.33 -2.38
N GLU A 177 8.33 33.04 -1.27
CA GLU A 177 7.28 32.76 -0.30
C GLU A 177 6.32 33.93 -0.14
N ILE A 178 5.05 33.62 0.09
CA ILE A 178 3.97 34.59 0.27
C ILE A 178 2.94 34.08 1.29
N GLY A 179 2.45 34.97 2.16
CA GLY A 179 1.53 34.64 3.25
C GLY A 179 2.25 34.24 4.54
N ILE A 180 1.54 34.18 5.66
CA ILE A 180 2.14 33.97 6.98
C ILE A 180 2.32 32.45 7.23
N THR A 181 3.55 31.97 7.11
CA THR A 181 3.93 30.54 7.20
C THR A 181 4.94 30.22 8.32
N GLY A 182 5.48 31.24 9.00
CA GLY A 182 6.62 31.10 9.92
C GLY A 182 6.39 30.25 11.18
N GLY A 183 7.49 29.71 11.73
CA GLY A 183 7.52 28.95 12.99
C GLY A 183 8.85 29.02 13.74
N GLU A 184 9.08 28.10 14.71
CA GLU A 184 10.29 28.04 15.56
C GLU A 184 11.60 27.99 14.76
N GLU A 185 11.58 27.34 13.59
CA GLU A 185 12.76 27.20 12.70
C GLU A 185 13.24 28.54 12.12
N ASP A 186 12.31 29.47 11.88
CA ASP A 186 12.59 30.81 11.31
C ASP A 186 12.69 31.90 12.39
N GLY A 187 12.38 31.55 13.65
CA GLY A 187 12.34 32.47 14.78
C GLY A 187 11.12 33.39 14.78
N VAL A 188 10.01 32.95 14.21
CA VAL A 188 8.77 33.74 14.01
C VAL A 188 7.65 33.21 14.90
N ASN A 189 6.97 34.09 15.65
CA ASN A 189 5.83 33.75 16.51
C ASN A 189 4.53 34.33 15.93
N ASN A 190 3.56 33.46 15.61
CA ASN A 190 2.30 33.79 14.95
C ASN A 190 1.05 33.61 15.84
N GLU A 191 1.21 33.46 17.16
CA GLU A 191 0.10 33.15 18.08
C GLU A 191 -0.99 34.24 18.20
N ASP A 192 -0.71 35.49 17.81
CA ASP A 192 -1.60 36.65 17.99
C ASP A 192 -2.25 37.17 16.67
N VAL A 193 -2.17 36.44 15.55
CA VAL A 193 -2.61 36.92 14.22
C VAL A 193 -4.05 36.50 13.87
N ASP A 194 -4.80 37.36 13.16
CA ASP A 194 -6.16 37.07 12.66
C ASP A 194 -6.16 35.90 11.65
N ASN A 195 -7.14 35.01 11.78
CA ASN A 195 -7.21 33.70 11.12
C ASN A 195 -7.33 33.81 9.58
N ASN A 196 -7.85 34.92 9.06
CA ASN A 196 -7.93 35.20 7.63
C ASN A 196 -6.59 35.65 7.02
N SER A 197 -5.67 36.19 7.82
CA SER A 197 -4.33 36.60 7.38
C SER A 197 -3.35 35.43 7.25
N LEU A 198 -3.74 34.23 7.71
CA LEU A 198 -2.93 33.01 7.68
C LEU A 198 -2.92 32.29 6.32
N TYR A 199 -3.82 32.66 5.40
CA TYR A 199 -3.99 31.98 4.11
C TYR A 199 -3.76 32.94 2.94
N THR A 200 -2.87 32.56 2.03
CA THR A 200 -2.60 33.31 0.79
C THR A 200 -3.86 33.36 -0.08
N GLN A 201 -4.08 34.49 -0.77
CA GLN A 201 -5.21 34.63 -1.69
C GLN A 201 -4.81 34.28 -3.13
N PRO A 202 -5.72 33.73 -3.95
CA PRO A 202 -5.46 33.44 -5.37
C PRO A 202 -4.96 34.65 -6.18
N GLU A 203 -5.42 35.85 -5.82
CA GLU A 203 -5.01 37.12 -6.42
C GLU A 203 -3.52 37.40 -6.20
N ASP A 204 -2.98 37.09 -5.02
CA ASP A 204 -1.56 37.26 -4.70
C ASP A 204 -0.70 36.34 -5.58
N ILE A 205 -1.12 35.07 -5.73
CA ILE A 205 -0.44 34.10 -6.60
C ILE A 205 -0.44 34.58 -8.07
N TYR A 206 -1.56 35.14 -8.54
CA TYR A 206 -1.63 35.68 -9.89
C TYR A 206 -0.77 36.95 -10.06
N ALA A 207 -0.76 37.86 -9.08
CA ALA A 207 0.09 39.05 -9.11
C ALA A 207 1.58 38.69 -9.18
N ILE A 208 2.00 37.69 -8.38
CA ILE A 208 3.34 37.11 -8.46
C ILE A 208 3.61 36.57 -9.86
N TYR A 209 2.73 35.71 -10.37
CA TYR A 209 2.92 35.09 -11.68
C TYR A 209 3.04 36.15 -12.79
N GLN A 210 2.20 37.19 -12.73
CA GLN A 210 2.20 38.29 -13.70
C GLN A 210 3.50 39.11 -13.64
N ALA A 211 4.08 39.30 -12.45
CA ALA A 211 5.31 40.04 -12.27
C ALA A 211 6.55 39.23 -12.67
N LEU A 212 6.60 37.93 -12.34
CA LEU A 212 7.81 37.11 -12.48
C LEU A 212 7.91 36.38 -13.83
N SER A 213 6.79 35.88 -14.37
CA SER A 213 6.81 35.10 -15.62
C SER A 213 7.40 35.84 -16.84
N PRO A 214 7.26 37.18 -17.00
CA PRO A 214 7.91 37.89 -18.10
C PRO A 214 9.44 38.01 -17.94
N ILE A 215 9.96 37.83 -16.72
CA ILE A 215 11.39 37.93 -16.41
C ILE A 215 12.07 36.59 -16.70
N SER A 216 11.50 35.50 -16.18
CA SER A 216 12.06 34.15 -16.27
C SER A 216 11.00 33.09 -15.94
N PRO A 217 11.04 31.90 -16.56
CA PRO A 217 10.18 30.79 -16.17
C PRO A 217 10.72 30.02 -14.94
N TYR A 218 11.94 30.30 -14.46
CA TYR A 218 12.59 29.55 -13.38
C TYR A 218 12.19 30.09 -12.01
N PHE A 219 10.93 29.94 -11.64
CA PHE A 219 10.46 30.30 -10.30
C PHE A 219 9.39 29.36 -9.77
N SER A 220 9.33 29.26 -8.44
CA SER A 220 8.32 28.51 -7.70
C SER A 220 7.79 29.36 -6.55
N ILE A 221 6.60 29.04 -6.07
CA ILE A 221 5.90 29.80 -5.03
C ILE A 221 5.60 28.87 -3.86
N ALA A 222 6.02 29.24 -2.66
CA ALA A 222 5.49 28.73 -1.41
C ALA A 222 4.36 29.64 -0.94
N ALA A 223 3.18 29.07 -0.73
CA ALA A 223 1.99 29.80 -0.31
C ALA A 223 1.61 29.36 1.10
N GLY A 224 1.09 30.29 1.91
CA GLY A 224 0.45 29.98 3.18
C GLY A 224 -0.89 29.30 2.96
N PHE A 225 -0.97 28.01 3.28
CA PHE A 225 -2.23 27.25 3.30
C PHE A 225 -2.47 26.57 4.66
N GLY A 226 -1.96 27.18 5.74
CA GLY A 226 -2.00 26.63 7.10
C GLY A 226 -0.82 25.72 7.43
N ASN A 227 0.24 25.76 6.63
CA ASN A 227 1.51 25.11 6.90
C ASN A 227 2.33 25.94 7.89
N VAL A 228 2.97 25.27 8.85
CA VAL A 228 3.76 25.90 9.92
C VAL A 228 5.08 25.14 10.07
N HIS A 229 6.18 25.84 10.33
CA HIS A 229 7.51 25.22 10.44
C HIS A 229 7.75 24.63 11.84
N GLY A 230 8.06 23.33 11.92
CA GLY A 230 8.35 22.59 13.15
C GLY A 230 7.26 21.58 13.56
N VAL A 231 7.50 20.84 14.66
CA VAL A 231 6.57 19.83 15.18
C VAL A 231 5.76 20.41 16.35
N TYR A 232 4.53 20.85 16.09
CA TYR A 232 3.63 21.35 17.13
C TYR A 232 2.66 20.28 17.65
N LYS A 233 2.05 20.54 18.82
CA LYS A 233 0.91 19.76 19.29
C LYS A 233 -0.24 19.85 18.26
N PRO A 234 -0.92 18.74 17.94
CA PRO A 234 -2.07 18.75 17.05
C PRO A 234 -3.13 19.77 17.52
N GLY A 235 -3.53 20.72 16.66
CA GLY A 235 -4.69 21.58 16.87
C GLY A 235 -4.53 23.11 16.75
N ASN A 236 -3.31 23.66 16.62
CA ASN A 236 -3.13 25.13 16.61
C ASN A 236 -3.35 25.80 15.24
N VAL A 237 -3.03 25.13 14.13
CA VAL A 237 -3.31 25.58 12.75
C VAL A 237 -3.70 24.37 11.91
N LYS A 238 -4.71 24.50 11.05
CA LYS A 238 -5.20 23.41 10.19
C LYS A 238 -4.72 23.61 8.76
N LEU A 239 -4.10 22.57 8.19
CA LEU A 239 -3.70 22.52 6.79
C LEU A 239 -4.92 22.49 5.86
N HIS A 240 -4.88 23.31 4.81
CA HIS A 240 -5.90 23.40 3.77
C HIS A 240 -5.31 23.22 2.36
N PRO A 241 -4.79 22.02 2.00
CA PRO A 241 -4.16 21.79 0.69
C PRO A 241 -5.06 22.12 -0.51
N GLU A 242 -6.38 22.07 -0.36
CA GLU A 242 -7.34 22.46 -1.41
C GLU A 242 -7.22 23.92 -1.86
N LEU A 243 -6.63 24.82 -1.05
CA LEU A 243 -6.39 26.21 -1.46
C LEU A 243 -5.42 26.28 -2.65
N LEU A 244 -4.42 25.40 -2.69
CA LEU A 244 -3.50 25.30 -3.82
C LEU A 244 -4.23 24.98 -5.13
N GLY A 245 -5.27 24.15 -5.07
CA GLY A 245 -6.13 23.86 -6.22
C GLY A 245 -6.88 25.10 -6.72
N LYS A 246 -7.41 25.92 -5.80
CA LYS A 246 -8.06 27.19 -6.13
C LYS A 246 -7.08 28.19 -6.75
N HIS A 247 -5.84 28.23 -6.26
CA HIS A 247 -4.80 29.08 -6.83
C HIS A 247 -4.43 28.65 -8.26
N GLN A 248 -4.25 27.34 -8.52
CA GLN A 248 -4.02 26.84 -9.88
C GLN A 248 -5.16 27.21 -10.82
N GLU A 249 -6.41 26.98 -10.39
CA GLU A 249 -7.59 27.28 -11.19
C GLU A 249 -7.69 28.78 -11.52
N PHE A 250 -7.49 29.64 -10.52
CA PHE A 250 -7.56 31.08 -10.71
C PHE A 250 -6.50 31.58 -11.71
N VAL A 251 -5.23 31.17 -11.53
CA VAL A 251 -4.15 31.55 -12.45
C VAL A 251 -4.42 30.99 -13.85
N SER A 252 -4.84 29.73 -13.96
CA SER A 252 -5.19 29.08 -15.22
C SER A 252 -6.28 29.85 -15.99
N GLN A 253 -7.36 30.24 -15.29
CA GLN A 253 -8.45 31.03 -15.88
C GLN A 253 -7.98 32.40 -16.35
N LYS A 254 -7.11 33.07 -15.59
CA LYS A 254 -6.56 34.38 -15.98
C LYS A 254 -5.59 34.30 -17.15
N LEU A 255 -4.83 33.21 -17.28
CA LEU A 255 -3.90 32.99 -18.40
C LEU A 255 -4.63 32.56 -19.68
N GLY A 256 -5.74 31.83 -19.57
CA GLY A 256 -6.56 31.43 -20.72
C GLY A 256 -5.85 30.52 -21.74
N ASN A 257 -4.75 29.86 -21.34
CA ASN A 257 -3.89 29.08 -22.24
C ASN A 257 -4.11 27.56 -22.15
N GLY A 258 -5.03 27.10 -21.29
CA GLY A 258 -5.39 25.69 -21.14
C GLY A 258 -4.49 24.87 -20.20
N ASP A 259 -3.41 25.45 -19.64
CA ASP A 259 -2.62 24.81 -18.60
C ASP A 259 -3.41 24.80 -17.28
N LYS A 260 -3.74 23.62 -16.77
CA LYS A 260 -4.54 23.44 -15.55
C LYS A 260 -3.73 23.61 -14.26
N LYS A 261 -2.39 23.58 -14.33
CA LYS A 261 -1.51 23.73 -13.17
C LYS A 261 -0.33 24.66 -13.51
N PRO A 262 -0.55 25.93 -13.85
CA PRO A 262 0.51 26.83 -14.32
C PRO A 262 1.58 27.15 -13.27
N VAL A 263 1.28 26.99 -11.98
CA VAL A 263 2.18 27.34 -10.88
C VAL A 263 2.97 26.12 -10.38
N PHE A 264 4.26 26.30 -10.08
CA PHE A 264 5.07 25.34 -9.33
C PHE A 264 4.98 25.66 -7.84
N PHE A 265 4.24 24.86 -7.09
CA PHE A 265 4.11 25.06 -5.64
C PHE A 265 5.19 24.34 -4.85
N VAL A 266 5.55 24.93 -3.71
CA VAL A 266 6.42 24.33 -2.71
C VAL A 266 5.68 24.23 -1.39
N PHE A 267 5.85 23.10 -0.70
CA PHE A 267 5.26 22.85 0.61
C PHE A 267 6.36 23.00 1.66
N HIS A 268 6.29 24.06 2.47
CA HIS A 268 7.13 24.23 3.66
C HIS A 268 6.44 23.73 4.92
N GLY A 269 7.19 23.39 5.97
CA GLY A 269 6.60 22.86 7.20
C GLY A 269 5.95 21.47 7.04
N GLY A 270 6.51 20.60 6.20
CA GLY A 270 5.94 19.28 5.97
C GLY A 270 5.97 18.35 7.20
N SER A 271 6.98 18.49 8.07
CA SER A 271 7.17 17.59 9.22
C SER A 271 5.95 17.57 10.14
N GLY A 272 5.36 16.38 10.34
CA GLY A 272 4.14 16.19 11.11
C GLY A 272 2.83 16.19 10.33
N SER A 273 2.85 16.54 9.03
CA SER A 273 1.69 16.42 8.15
C SER A 273 1.37 14.95 7.84
N SER A 274 0.11 14.64 7.58
CA SER A 274 -0.31 13.30 7.17
C SER A 274 0.06 13.00 5.72
N VAL A 275 0.19 11.71 5.37
CA VAL A 275 0.46 11.29 3.99
C VAL A 275 -0.64 11.75 3.04
N GLU A 276 -1.89 11.75 3.49
CA GLU A 276 -3.04 12.24 2.72
C GLU A 276 -2.93 13.73 2.42
N GLU A 277 -2.47 14.55 3.38
CA GLU A 277 -2.26 15.99 3.18
C GLU A 277 -1.18 16.26 2.13
N PHE A 278 -0.06 15.53 2.19
CA PHE A 278 0.97 15.61 1.16
C PHE A 278 0.45 15.22 -0.21
N GLN A 279 -0.20 14.06 -0.33
CA GLN A 279 -0.70 13.57 -1.61
C GLN A 279 -1.75 14.50 -2.20
N LYS A 280 -2.59 15.11 -1.37
CA LYS A 280 -3.57 16.12 -1.79
C LYS A 280 -2.86 17.37 -2.30
N ALA A 281 -1.87 17.90 -1.58
CA ALA A 281 -1.09 19.07 -2.03
C ALA A 281 -0.34 18.79 -3.36
N ILE A 282 0.30 17.63 -3.48
CA ILE A 282 0.97 17.15 -4.71
C ILE A 282 -0.02 17.08 -5.87
N SER A 283 -1.25 16.63 -5.63
CA SER A 283 -2.30 16.61 -6.66
C SER A 283 -2.61 18.01 -7.22
N PHE A 284 -2.36 19.08 -6.45
CA PHE A 284 -2.53 20.48 -6.84
C PHE A 284 -1.24 21.15 -7.36
N GLY A 285 -0.19 20.38 -7.63
CA GLY A 285 1.02 20.88 -8.31
C GLY A 285 2.13 21.33 -7.37
N VAL A 286 2.14 20.85 -6.12
CA VAL A 286 3.35 20.85 -5.31
C VAL A 286 4.40 19.94 -5.95
N VAL A 287 5.61 20.46 -6.17
CA VAL A 287 6.74 19.73 -6.78
C VAL A 287 7.94 19.57 -5.84
N LYS A 288 7.96 20.32 -4.74
CA LYS A 288 9.01 20.30 -3.71
C LYS A 288 8.35 20.33 -2.33
N VAL A 289 8.85 19.50 -1.41
CA VAL A 289 8.39 19.48 0.00
C VAL A 289 9.61 19.55 0.91
N ASN A 290 9.68 20.56 1.78
CA ASN A 290 10.79 20.72 2.71
C ASN A 290 10.66 19.75 3.88
N ILE A 291 11.79 19.15 4.26
CA ILE A 291 11.93 18.26 5.42
C ILE A 291 13.22 18.56 6.15
N ASP A 292 13.12 19.02 7.40
CA ASP A 292 14.27 19.30 8.27
C ASP A 292 14.13 18.60 9.63
N THR A 293 13.21 19.05 10.49
CA THR A 293 13.11 18.59 11.89
C THR A 293 13.02 17.06 12.03
N ASP A 294 12.25 16.40 11.16
CA ASP A 294 12.16 14.93 11.14
C ASP A 294 13.51 14.26 10.82
N LEU A 295 14.30 14.87 9.94
CA LEU A 295 15.62 14.39 9.56
C LEU A 295 16.63 14.61 10.68
N GLN A 296 16.57 15.75 11.36
CA GLN A 296 17.38 16.02 12.56
C GLN A 296 17.11 14.98 13.65
N TRP A 297 15.83 14.69 13.92
CA TRP A 297 15.44 13.68 14.90
C TRP A 297 15.89 12.27 14.49
N ALA A 298 15.72 11.91 13.22
CA ALA A 298 16.17 10.63 12.68
C ALA A 298 17.69 10.45 12.80
N TYR A 299 18.46 11.47 12.42
CA TYR A 299 19.91 11.46 12.51
C TYR A 299 20.40 11.32 13.96
N LEU A 300 19.80 12.10 14.88
CA LEU A 300 20.09 11.99 16.31
C LEU A 300 19.75 10.61 16.86
N SER A 301 18.61 10.03 16.47
CA SER A 301 18.13 8.76 17.00
C SER A 301 19.11 7.61 16.74
N GLY A 302 19.67 7.53 15.53
CA GLY A 302 20.68 6.50 15.21
C GLY A 302 21.93 6.59 16.10
N ILE A 303 22.41 7.82 16.36
CA ILE A 303 23.56 8.05 17.24
C ILE A 303 23.18 7.74 18.70
N ARG A 304 22.04 8.25 19.18
CA ARG A 304 21.53 8.02 20.54
C ARG A 304 21.41 6.54 20.85
N ASP A 305 20.81 5.77 19.96
CA ASP A 305 20.55 4.35 20.17
C ASP A 305 21.85 3.55 20.14
N TYR A 306 22.80 3.93 19.29
CA TYR A 306 24.15 3.35 19.29
C TYR A 306 24.88 3.61 20.61
N VAL A 307 24.89 4.86 21.07
CA VAL A 307 25.56 5.27 22.32
C VAL A 307 24.95 4.54 23.51
N THR A 308 23.62 4.51 23.60
CA THR A 308 22.89 3.86 24.69
C THR A 308 23.22 2.37 24.76
N LYS A 309 23.21 1.68 23.60
CA LYS A 309 23.53 0.25 23.52
C LYS A 309 24.98 -0.09 23.86
N ASN A 310 25.91 0.82 23.60
CA ASN A 310 27.35 0.57 23.76
C ASN A 310 27.96 1.36 24.93
N ILE A 311 27.15 1.90 25.85
CA ILE A 311 27.61 2.86 26.86
C ILE A 311 28.80 2.36 27.68
N ASP A 312 28.83 1.07 28.03
CA ASP A 312 29.92 0.47 28.81
C ASP A 312 31.24 0.33 28.02
N TYR A 313 31.17 0.38 26.70
CA TYR A 313 32.33 0.40 25.80
C TYR A 313 32.75 1.83 25.44
N LEU A 314 31.99 2.85 25.81
CA LEU A 314 32.26 4.26 25.43
C LEU A 314 32.79 5.10 26.60
N LYS A 315 32.86 4.54 27.81
CA LYS A 315 33.35 5.21 29.03
C LYS A 315 34.87 5.39 29.06
N THR A 316 35.63 4.47 28.49
CA THR A 316 37.10 4.48 28.49
C THR A 316 37.66 4.04 27.15
N GLN A 317 38.91 4.42 26.84
CA GLN A 317 39.57 3.95 25.62
C GLN A 317 39.97 2.47 25.69
N VAL A 318 40.30 1.98 26.90
CA VAL A 318 40.63 0.60 27.23
C VAL A 318 39.88 0.22 28.51
N GLY A 319 39.32 -1.00 28.54
CA GLY A 319 38.47 -1.50 29.61
C GLY A 319 37.00 -1.52 29.21
N ASN A 320 36.38 -2.70 29.26
CA ASN A 320 34.96 -2.89 28.96
C ASN A 320 34.45 -4.19 29.65
N PRO A 321 33.16 -4.57 29.50
CA PRO A 321 32.61 -5.79 30.12
C PRO A 321 33.33 -7.10 29.75
N GLU A 322 34.13 -7.12 28.69
CA GLU A 322 34.91 -8.28 28.24
C GLU A 322 36.34 -8.32 28.85
N GLY A 323 36.74 -7.28 29.59
CA GLY A 323 37.99 -7.24 30.34
C GLY A 323 38.60 -5.84 30.47
N ALA A 324 39.41 -5.65 31.52
CA ALA A 324 40.06 -4.37 31.85
C ALA A 324 41.05 -3.88 30.78
N ASP A 325 41.68 -4.80 30.04
CA ASP A 325 42.70 -4.46 29.02
C ASP A 325 42.15 -4.46 27.59
N LYS A 326 40.82 -4.59 27.40
CA LYS A 326 40.22 -4.67 26.07
C LYS A 326 40.04 -3.27 25.44
N PRO A 327 40.50 -3.04 24.19
CA PRO A 327 40.40 -1.73 23.55
C PRO A 327 39.01 -1.46 22.98
N ASN A 328 38.53 -0.23 23.15
CA ASN A 328 37.21 0.19 22.68
C ASN A 328 37.23 0.98 21.36
N LYS A 329 38.39 1.08 20.70
CA LYS A 329 38.54 1.85 19.45
C LYS A 329 37.47 1.53 18.40
N LYS A 330 37.09 0.27 18.26
CA LYS A 330 36.06 -0.15 17.28
C LYS A 330 34.65 0.35 17.61
N LYS A 331 34.44 0.92 18.79
CA LYS A 331 33.15 1.42 19.29
C LYS A 331 33.07 2.95 19.24
N TYR A 332 34.11 3.65 19.67
CA TYR A 332 34.10 5.12 19.72
C TYR A 332 34.57 5.80 18.43
N ASP A 333 35.10 5.05 17.45
CA ASP A 333 35.50 5.61 16.14
C ASP A 333 34.30 6.33 15.49
N PRO A 334 34.41 7.64 15.18
CA PRO A 334 33.31 8.42 14.62
C PRO A 334 32.64 7.79 13.41
N ARG A 335 33.41 7.12 12.56
CA ARG A 335 32.89 6.45 11.36
C ARG A 335 31.88 5.34 11.66
N VAL A 336 31.86 4.84 12.89
CA VAL A 336 30.92 3.80 13.32
C VAL A 336 29.61 4.42 13.78
N TRP A 337 29.64 5.35 14.75
CA TRP A 337 28.41 5.89 15.33
C TRP A 337 27.78 7.01 14.50
N VAL A 338 28.56 7.81 13.77
CA VAL A 338 28.04 8.77 12.78
C VAL A 338 27.26 8.03 11.68
N ARG A 339 27.78 6.88 11.25
CA ARG A 339 27.14 6.03 10.24
C ARG A 339 25.78 5.49 10.70
N GLU A 340 25.57 5.26 11.99
CA GLU A 340 24.25 4.88 12.50
C GLU A 340 23.24 6.02 12.38
N GLY A 341 23.66 7.27 12.63
CA GLY A 341 22.85 8.46 12.33
C GLY A 341 22.50 8.57 10.85
N GLU A 342 23.48 8.37 9.97
CA GLU A 342 23.26 8.38 8.51
C GLU A 342 22.25 7.33 8.07
N LYS A 343 22.31 6.10 8.60
CA LYS A 343 21.37 5.02 8.24
C LYS A 343 19.93 5.38 8.60
N VAL A 344 19.70 5.89 9.81
CA VAL A 344 18.35 6.23 10.27
C VAL A 344 17.81 7.45 9.53
N MET A 345 18.64 8.49 9.31
CA MET A 345 18.26 9.63 8.48
C MET A 345 17.96 9.21 7.05
N LYS A 346 18.79 8.35 6.44
CA LYS A 346 18.58 7.79 5.10
C LYS A 346 17.22 7.11 5.00
N ASP A 347 16.88 6.26 5.97
CA ASP A 347 15.60 5.55 5.98
C ASP A 347 14.42 6.52 6.11
N ARG A 348 14.56 7.60 6.89
CA ARG A 348 13.54 8.66 6.98
C ARG A 348 13.38 9.44 5.66
N VAL A 349 14.47 9.72 4.95
CA VAL A 349 14.43 10.35 3.60
C VAL A 349 13.78 9.40 2.58
N LYS A 350 14.07 8.09 2.63
CA LYS A 350 13.39 7.10 1.77
C LYS A 350 11.89 7.02 2.04
N GLN A 351 11.48 7.13 3.30
CA GLN A 351 10.07 7.22 3.64
C GLN A 351 9.43 8.47 3.02
N ALA A 352 10.09 9.64 3.10
CA ALA A 352 9.59 10.86 2.46
C ALA A 352 9.49 10.72 0.93
N LEU A 353 10.50 10.12 0.28
CA LEU A 353 10.47 9.83 -1.16
C LEU A 353 9.27 8.97 -1.55
N PHE A 354 8.94 7.95 -0.73
CA PHE A 354 7.76 7.12 -0.93
C PHE A 354 6.45 7.89 -0.69
N ASP A 355 6.35 8.61 0.43
CA ASP A 355 5.14 9.38 0.78
C ASP A 355 4.81 10.44 -0.28
N PHE A 356 5.85 11.01 -0.92
CA PHE A 356 5.73 12.01 -1.97
C PHE A 356 5.64 11.42 -3.39
N LYS A 357 5.52 10.09 -3.51
CA LYS A 357 5.43 9.33 -4.78
C LYS A 357 6.64 9.52 -5.71
N ALA A 358 7.79 9.86 -5.15
CA ALA A 358 9.03 10.12 -5.87
C ALA A 358 9.99 8.92 -5.88
N ASP A 359 9.64 7.78 -5.26
CA ASP A 359 10.43 6.57 -5.30
C ASP A 359 10.39 5.85 -6.67
N ASP A 360 11.52 5.28 -7.07
CA ASP A 360 11.80 4.54 -8.32
C ASP A 360 11.60 5.32 -9.63
N VAL A 361 11.33 6.63 -9.59
CA VAL A 361 11.03 7.43 -10.79
C VAL A 361 12.18 7.53 -11.81
N LEU A 362 13.43 7.22 -11.43
CA LEU A 362 14.58 7.28 -12.35
C LEU A 362 14.75 6.05 -13.27
N THR A 363 14.08 4.92 -13.04
CA THR A 363 14.21 3.71 -13.88
C THR A 363 12.95 3.42 -14.70
N ASP A 364 13.03 2.57 -15.74
CA ASP A 364 11.85 2.19 -16.54
C ASP A 364 10.88 1.38 -15.67
N THR A 365 9.86 2.06 -15.14
CA THR A 365 9.22 1.80 -13.84
C THR A 365 8.18 0.67 -13.81
N ALA A 366 7.79 0.07 -14.93
CA ALA A 366 6.70 -0.91 -14.87
C ALA A 366 7.12 -2.25 -14.22
N ALA A 367 8.39 -2.66 -14.35
CA ALA A 367 8.82 -4.00 -13.97
C ALA A 367 9.50 -4.07 -12.59
N MET A 368 10.37 -3.13 -12.23
CA MET A 368 11.21 -3.20 -11.01
C MET A 368 10.49 -2.71 -9.74
N ALA A 369 9.76 -1.59 -9.78
CA ALA A 369 8.83 -1.17 -8.72
C ALA A 369 7.82 -2.28 -8.40
N SER A 370 7.37 -3.00 -9.43
CA SER A 370 6.47 -4.14 -9.27
C SER A 370 7.10 -5.30 -8.50
N VAL A 371 8.43 -5.49 -8.58
CA VAL A 371 9.16 -6.56 -7.88
C VAL A 371 9.46 -6.16 -6.44
N TRP A 372 9.95 -4.94 -6.19
CA TRP A 372 10.22 -4.49 -4.81
C TRP A 372 8.93 -4.30 -4.02
N GLY A 373 7.91 -3.63 -4.59
CA GLY A 373 6.59 -3.55 -3.98
C GLY A 373 5.96 -4.92 -3.76
N PHE A 374 6.18 -5.87 -4.68
CA PHE A 374 5.80 -7.27 -4.46
C PHE A 374 6.54 -7.90 -3.28
N LEU A 375 7.87 -7.76 -3.18
CA LEU A 375 8.67 -8.32 -2.09
C LEU A 375 8.32 -7.69 -0.74
N GLN A 376 8.19 -6.37 -0.67
CA GLN A 376 7.85 -5.62 0.55
C GLN A 376 6.44 -5.96 1.05
N ARG A 377 5.44 -5.97 0.17
CA ARG A 377 4.07 -6.36 0.52
C ARG A 377 4.04 -7.80 1.04
N ASN A 378 4.70 -8.73 0.33
CA ASN A 378 4.75 -10.13 0.75
C ASN A 378 5.53 -10.31 2.06
N TYR A 379 6.57 -9.51 2.32
CA TYR A 379 7.25 -9.50 3.61
C TYR A 379 6.33 -9.03 4.76
N ARG A 380 5.55 -7.97 4.53
CA ARG A 380 4.59 -7.42 5.51
C ARG A 380 3.41 -8.35 5.79
N ILE A 381 3.03 -9.22 4.86
CA ILE A 381 2.05 -10.29 5.12
C ILE A 381 2.53 -11.18 6.29
N PHE A 382 3.80 -11.59 6.28
CA PHE A 382 4.37 -12.46 7.31
C PHE A 382 4.87 -11.70 8.55
N ASN A 383 5.13 -10.40 8.42
CA ASN A 383 5.61 -9.52 9.47
C ASN A 383 4.75 -8.25 9.56
N PRO A 384 3.44 -8.38 9.86
CA PRO A 384 2.56 -7.23 9.87
C PRO A 384 2.80 -6.37 11.12
N PRO A 385 2.48 -5.05 11.07
CA PRO A 385 2.40 -4.23 12.27
C PRO A 385 1.47 -4.87 13.31
N ILE A 386 1.87 -4.84 14.59
CA ILE A 386 1.10 -5.38 15.71
C ILE A 386 0.53 -4.20 16.50
N PRO A 387 -0.73 -3.82 16.28
CA PRO A 387 -1.34 -2.74 17.05
C PRO A 387 -1.56 -3.16 18.52
N PRO A 388 -1.60 -2.21 19.46
CA PRO A 388 -2.05 -2.48 20.82
C PRO A 388 -3.43 -3.15 20.83
N ARG A 389 -3.64 -4.10 21.75
CA ARG A 389 -4.94 -4.76 21.91
C ARG A 389 -5.94 -3.78 22.51
N GLN A 390 -7.13 -3.69 21.93
CA GLN A 390 -8.22 -2.88 22.46
C GLN A 390 -8.92 -3.57 23.63
N GLU A 391 -9.49 -2.78 24.53
CA GLU A 391 -10.37 -3.29 25.58
C GLU A 391 -11.60 -3.97 24.94
N GLY A 392 -12.00 -5.14 25.47
CA GLY A 392 -13.06 -5.95 24.86
C GLY A 392 -12.67 -6.63 23.53
N ALA A 393 -11.38 -6.93 23.33
CA ALA A 393 -10.93 -7.80 22.25
C ALA A 393 -11.49 -9.23 22.42
N LEU A 394 -11.99 -9.81 21.32
CA LEU A 394 -12.55 -11.16 21.28
C LEU A 394 -11.45 -12.20 21.45
N ARG A 395 -11.67 -13.15 22.35
CA ARG A 395 -10.76 -14.25 22.65
C ARG A 395 -11.16 -15.51 21.88
N PHE A 396 -10.22 -16.03 21.09
CA PHE A 396 -10.41 -17.21 20.25
C PHE A 396 -9.78 -18.46 20.87
N GLY A 397 -10.53 -19.56 20.86
CA GLY A 397 -10.02 -20.92 20.99
C GLY A 397 -9.84 -21.58 19.63
N ILE A 398 -8.75 -22.34 19.45
CA ILE A 398 -8.50 -23.12 18.22
C ILE A 398 -8.70 -24.61 18.49
N LEU A 399 -9.62 -25.23 17.75
CA LEU A 399 -9.90 -26.66 17.83
C LEU A 399 -9.01 -27.40 16.84
N GLY A 400 -7.80 -27.75 17.29
CA GLY A 400 -6.83 -28.54 16.53
C GLY A 400 -5.54 -27.77 16.21
N ALA A 401 -4.40 -28.45 16.32
CA ALA A 401 -3.09 -27.95 15.87
C ALA A 401 -2.92 -28.08 14.34
N ALA A 402 -3.86 -27.55 13.57
CA ALA A 402 -3.93 -27.73 12.12
C ALA A 402 -2.89 -26.88 11.38
N LYS A 403 -2.36 -27.40 10.26
CA LYS A 403 -1.38 -26.70 9.42
C LYS A 403 -1.91 -25.38 8.83
N ILE A 404 -3.23 -25.23 8.70
CA ILE A 404 -3.88 -24.05 8.15
C ILE A 404 -4.04 -22.91 9.16
N ALA A 405 -4.19 -23.24 10.46
CA ALA A 405 -4.46 -22.26 11.52
C ALA A 405 -3.46 -21.09 11.60
N PRO A 406 -2.14 -21.28 11.36
CA PRO A 406 -1.20 -20.17 11.32
C PRO A 406 -1.57 -19.06 10.32
N VAL A 407 -1.98 -19.43 9.10
CA VAL A 407 -2.31 -18.47 8.03
C VAL A 407 -3.76 -17.99 8.16
N ALA A 408 -4.66 -18.85 8.61
CA ALA A 408 -6.09 -18.56 8.63
C ALA A 408 -6.58 -17.72 9.81
N ILE A 409 -5.96 -17.85 10.99
CA ILE A 409 -6.43 -17.12 12.19
C ILE A 409 -5.30 -16.50 13.02
N ILE A 410 -4.17 -17.20 13.20
CA ILE A 410 -3.11 -16.72 14.11
C ILE A 410 -2.40 -15.49 13.54
N MET A 411 -2.00 -15.52 12.27
CA MET A 411 -1.34 -14.40 11.60
C MET A 411 -2.30 -13.21 11.41
N PRO A 412 -3.56 -13.39 10.92
CA PRO A 412 -4.56 -12.33 10.92
C PRO A 412 -4.80 -11.69 12.29
N ALA A 413 -4.86 -12.49 13.37
CA ALA A 413 -5.04 -11.97 14.72
C ALA A 413 -3.86 -11.10 15.19
N LYS A 414 -2.65 -11.23 14.64
CA LYS A 414 -1.52 -10.36 15.01
C LYS A 414 -1.75 -8.90 14.64
N SER A 415 -2.37 -8.64 13.50
CA SER A 415 -2.64 -7.28 13.00
C SER A 415 -4.06 -6.77 13.29
N HIS A 416 -4.88 -7.56 13.98
CA HIS A 416 -6.24 -7.18 14.34
C HIS A 416 -6.32 -6.70 15.80
N PRO A 417 -6.58 -5.42 16.09
CA PRO A 417 -6.52 -4.88 17.45
C PRO A 417 -7.55 -5.50 18.41
N GLU A 418 -8.69 -5.96 17.87
CA GLU A 418 -9.80 -6.54 18.62
C GLU A 418 -9.82 -8.08 18.68
N VAL A 419 -8.72 -8.78 18.36
CA VAL A 419 -8.66 -10.26 18.39
C VAL A 419 -7.45 -10.77 19.16
N VAL A 420 -7.67 -11.78 20.01
CA VAL A 420 -6.63 -12.49 20.77
C VAL A 420 -6.79 -13.99 20.58
N ILE A 421 -5.71 -14.70 20.26
CA ILE A 421 -5.69 -16.17 20.30
C ILE A 421 -5.36 -16.59 21.74
N GLN A 422 -6.36 -17.14 22.44
CA GLN A 422 -6.27 -17.43 23.87
C GLN A 422 -5.84 -18.87 24.14
N ALA A 423 -6.42 -19.83 23.41
CA ALA A 423 -6.24 -21.25 23.71
C ALA A 423 -6.18 -22.12 22.46
N VAL A 424 -5.52 -23.27 22.57
CA VAL A 424 -5.54 -24.35 21.58
C VAL A 424 -5.71 -25.70 22.25
N ALA A 425 -6.42 -26.61 21.59
CA ALA A 425 -6.49 -28.01 21.97
C ALA A 425 -6.22 -28.87 20.73
N ALA A 426 -5.75 -30.10 20.93
CA ALA A 426 -5.65 -31.11 19.88
C ALA A 426 -5.78 -32.49 20.49
N ARG A 427 -6.20 -33.49 19.70
CA ARG A 427 -6.24 -34.91 20.13
C ARG A 427 -4.93 -35.39 20.75
N ASP A 428 -3.81 -34.89 20.22
CA ASP A 428 -2.48 -35.12 20.78
C ASP A 428 -2.04 -33.86 21.53
N ARG A 429 -2.07 -33.94 22.86
CA ARG A 429 -1.70 -32.85 23.76
C ARG A 429 -0.24 -32.40 23.57
N THR A 430 0.66 -33.32 23.25
CA THR A 430 2.07 -32.99 23.00
C THR A 430 2.19 -32.12 21.76
N LYS A 431 1.45 -32.43 20.69
CA LYS A 431 1.36 -31.58 19.50
C LYS A 431 0.72 -30.23 19.81
N ALA A 432 -0.34 -30.19 20.62
CA ALA A 432 -0.97 -28.93 21.04
C ALA A 432 0.01 -28.03 21.80
N ALA A 433 0.77 -28.60 22.75
CA ALA A 433 1.77 -27.86 23.52
C ALA A 433 2.90 -27.32 22.62
N ALA A 434 3.45 -28.14 21.72
CA ALA A 434 4.46 -27.70 20.77
C ALA A 434 3.92 -26.60 19.83
N PHE A 435 2.67 -26.72 19.39
CA PHE A 435 2.00 -25.73 18.55
C PHE A 435 1.79 -24.40 19.29
N ALA A 436 1.35 -24.45 20.56
CA ALA A 436 1.17 -23.27 21.39
C ALA A 436 2.48 -22.52 21.62
N VAL A 437 3.56 -23.22 21.96
CA VAL A 437 4.90 -22.63 22.10
C VAL A 437 5.36 -21.98 20.80
N LYS A 438 5.21 -22.68 19.67
CA LYS A 438 5.63 -22.17 18.35
C LYS A 438 4.89 -20.89 17.95
N HIS A 439 3.63 -20.76 18.34
CA HIS A 439 2.76 -19.67 17.90
C HIS A 439 2.45 -18.63 18.98
N GLY A 440 2.98 -18.79 20.19
CA GLY A 440 2.76 -17.88 21.32
C GLY A 440 1.33 -17.92 21.86
N ILE A 441 0.68 -19.09 21.86
CA ILE A 441 -0.67 -19.26 22.40
C ILE A 441 -0.58 -19.48 23.91
N PRO A 442 -1.26 -18.66 24.74
CA PRO A 442 -1.08 -18.69 26.19
C PRO A 442 -1.50 -20.00 26.87
N ASP A 443 -2.53 -20.66 26.36
CA ASP A 443 -3.16 -21.80 27.03
C ASP A 443 -3.31 -23.03 26.12
N VAL A 444 -3.09 -24.20 26.71
CA VAL A 444 -3.24 -25.51 26.06
C VAL A 444 -4.29 -26.29 26.83
N LYS A 445 -5.47 -26.47 26.23
CA LYS A 445 -6.58 -27.20 26.87
C LYS A 445 -6.47 -28.70 26.61
N GLU A 446 -6.95 -29.49 27.56
CA GLU A 446 -6.91 -30.96 27.52
C GLU A 446 -7.85 -31.56 26.47
N SER A 447 -8.90 -30.84 26.07
CA SER A 447 -9.86 -31.29 25.07
C SER A 447 -10.48 -30.10 24.33
N TYR A 448 -11.12 -30.38 23.18
CA TYR A 448 -11.93 -29.37 22.49
C TYR A 448 -13.11 -28.90 23.36
N GLN A 449 -13.73 -29.81 24.13
CA GLN A 449 -14.80 -29.44 25.06
C GLN A 449 -14.31 -28.46 26.13
N ALA A 450 -13.08 -28.63 26.65
CA ALA A 450 -12.50 -27.70 27.61
C ALA A 450 -12.25 -26.29 27.05
N ILE A 451 -12.23 -26.11 25.72
CA ILE A 451 -12.27 -24.78 25.08
C ILE A 451 -13.70 -24.22 25.12
N LEU A 452 -14.70 -25.05 24.82
CA LEU A 452 -16.10 -24.64 24.79
C LEU A 452 -16.62 -24.29 26.20
N ASP A 453 -16.18 -25.03 27.21
CA ASP A 453 -16.56 -24.82 28.61
C ASP A 453 -15.87 -23.59 29.24
N ASP A 454 -14.86 -23.02 28.58
CA ASP A 454 -14.12 -21.87 29.11
C ASP A 454 -14.93 -20.57 28.92
N PRO A 455 -15.40 -19.91 30.00
CA PRO A 455 -16.19 -18.68 29.89
C PRO A 455 -15.38 -17.49 29.40
N SER A 456 -14.04 -17.57 29.38
CA SER A 456 -13.17 -16.50 28.86
C SER A 456 -13.00 -16.53 27.34
N ILE A 457 -13.51 -17.56 26.65
CA ILE A 457 -13.42 -17.70 25.20
C ILE A 457 -14.75 -17.26 24.58
N ASP A 458 -14.69 -16.28 23.68
CA ASP A 458 -15.86 -15.72 23.00
C ASP A 458 -16.13 -16.44 21.67
N CYS A 459 -15.05 -16.82 20.97
CA CYS A 459 -15.12 -17.36 19.62
C CYS A 459 -14.28 -18.63 19.48
N VAL A 460 -14.64 -19.51 18.56
CA VAL A 460 -13.84 -20.67 18.18
C VAL A 460 -13.56 -20.69 16.69
N TYR A 461 -12.33 -21.10 16.35
CA TYR A 461 -11.95 -21.45 14.99
C TYR A 461 -11.81 -22.97 14.88
N ILE A 462 -12.49 -23.58 13.91
CA ILE A 462 -12.60 -25.04 13.76
C ILE A 462 -11.93 -25.49 12.45
N PRO A 463 -10.60 -25.75 12.46
CA PRO A 463 -9.84 -26.29 11.34
C PRO A 463 -9.66 -27.82 11.44
N LEU A 464 -10.73 -28.53 11.78
CA LEU A 464 -10.71 -29.99 11.90
C LEU A 464 -10.83 -30.65 10.51
N PRO A 465 -10.70 -31.98 10.40
CA PRO A 465 -11.16 -32.67 9.19
C PRO A 465 -12.66 -32.43 8.97
N ASN A 466 -13.08 -32.35 7.70
CA ASN A 466 -14.46 -32.03 7.30
C ASN A 466 -15.51 -32.84 8.07
N GLY A 467 -15.27 -34.15 8.25
CA GLY A 467 -16.18 -35.05 8.95
C GLY A 467 -16.37 -34.77 10.44
N LEU A 468 -15.60 -33.85 11.02
CA LEU A 468 -15.73 -33.41 12.41
C LEU A 468 -16.30 -31.99 12.52
N HIS A 469 -16.53 -31.29 11.41
CA HIS A 469 -16.99 -29.91 11.45
C HIS A 469 -18.39 -29.79 12.05
N TYR A 470 -19.33 -30.62 11.60
CA TYR A 470 -20.72 -30.57 12.07
C TYR A 470 -20.83 -30.73 13.59
N GLU A 471 -20.26 -31.82 14.14
CA GLU A 471 -20.29 -32.12 15.57
C GLU A 471 -19.75 -30.96 16.42
N TRP A 472 -18.57 -30.45 16.07
CA TRP A 472 -17.90 -29.42 16.86
C TRP A 472 -18.48 -28.03 16.64
N ALA A 473 -19.06 -27.75 15.48
CA ALA A 473 -19.81 -26.52 15.25
C ALA A 473 -21.08 -26.49 16.11
N ILE A 474 -21.90 -27.56 16.10
CA ILE A 474 -23.10 -27.65 16.94
C ILE A 474 -22.75 -27.52 18.42
N LYS A 475 -21.78 -28.28 18.93
CA LYS A 475 -21.35 -28.19 20.33
C LYS A 475 -20.88 -26.78 20.71
N ALA A 476 -20.20 -26.08 19.79
CA ALA A 476 -19.75 -24.72 20.03
C ALA A 476 -20.92 -23.72 20.09
N LEU A 477 -21.91 -23.86 19.20
CA LEU A 477 -23.12 -23.03 19.22
C LEU A 477 -23.95 -23.28 20.49
N GLU A 478 -24.09 -24.53 20.91
CA GLU A 478 -24.76 -24.91 22.17
C GLU A 478 -24.06 -24.32 23.40
N ALA A 479 -22.74 -24.22 23.37
CA ALA A 479 -21.94 -23.54 24.39
C ALA A 479 -21.97 -22.00 24.27
N GLY A 480 -22.76 -21.44 23.34
CA GLY A 480 -22.91 -20.01 23.11
C GLY A 480 -21.70 -19.34 22.45
N LYS A 481 -20.79 -20.10 21.81
CA LYS A 481 -19.59 -19.57 21.17
C LYS A 481 -19.88 -19.11 19.75
N HIS A 482 -19.26 -18.02 19.32
CA HIS A 482 -19.24 -17.65 17.91
C HIS A 482 -18.29 -18.58 17.14
N VAL A 483 -18.69 -19.04 15.96
CA VAL A 483 -18.00 -20.10 15.21
C VAL A 483 -17.49 -19.58 13.88
N LEU A 484 -16.17 -19.60 13.70
CA LEU A 484 -15.51 -19.50 12.40
C LEU A 484 -15.12 -20.91 11.94
N LEU A 485 -15.87 -21.45 10.97
CA LEU A 485 -15.82 -22.85 10.56
C LEU A 485 -15.03 -23.02 9.26
N GLU A 486 -14.02 -23.88 9.22
CA GLU A 486 -13.28 -24.12 7.98
C GLU A 486 -14.16 -24.70 6.88
N LYS A 487 -13.80 -24.41 5.63
CA LYS A 487 -14.51 -24.89 4.44
C LYS A 487 -14.00 -26.28 4.01
N PRO A 488 -14.86 -27.14 3.41
CA PRO A 488 -16.31 -27.01 3.39
C PRO A 488 -16.85 -27.18 4.81
N SER A 489 -17.94 -26.48 5.11
CA SER A 489 -18.49 -26.39 6.47
C SER A 489 -18.87 -27.73 7.07
N VAL A 490 -19.21 -28.75 6.28
CA VAL A 490 -19.69 -30.06 6.75
C VAL A 490 -19.41 -31.16 5.70
N SER A 491 -19.86 -32.40 5.95
CA SER A 491 -19.63 -33.53 5.07
C SER A 491 -20.53 -33.57 3.83
N ASN A 492 -21.79 -33.15 3.95
CA ASN A 492 -22.80 -33.23 2.88
C ASN A 492 -23.88 -32.13 3.04
N ALA A 493 -24.80 -32.03 2.08
CA ALA A 493 -25.85 -31.03 2.06
C ALA A 493 -26.85 -31.18 3.22
N GLU A 494 -27.11 -32.41 3.66
CA GLU A 494 -28.04 -32.70 4.76
C GLU A 494 -27.50 -32.15 6.10
N GLU A 495 -26.22 -32.38 6.38
CA GLU A 495 -25.54 -31.76 7.54
C GLU A 495 -25.53 -30.23 7.42
N ALA A 496 -25.41 -29.68 6.20
CA ALA A 496 -25.36 -28.24 6.00
C ALA A 496 -26.72 -27.60 6.30
N GLU A 497 -27.81 -28.21 5.82
CA GLU A 497 -29.16 -27.79 6.15
C GLU A 497 -29.40 -27.83 7.65
N SER A 498 -29.04 -28.94 8.30
CA SER A 498 -29.17 -29.10 9.74
C SER A 498 -28.41 -28.02 10.52
N LEU A 499 -27.15 -27.75 10.14
CA LEU A 499 -26.29 -26.77 10.83
C LEU A 499 -26.75 -25.33 10.62
N PHE A 500 -26.97 -24.90 9.37
CA PHE A 500 -27.22 -23.50 9.06
C PHE A 500 -28.68 -23.07 9.26
N HIS A 501 -29.62 -24.01 9.32
CA HIS A 501 -31.00 -23.73 9.73
C HIS A 501 -31.28 -24.05 11.20
N HIS A 502 -30.25 -24.42 11.96
CA HIS A 502 -30.36 -24.80 13.37
C HIS A 502 -31.08 -23.71 14.19
N PRO A 503 -32.04 -24.06 15.07
CA PRO A 503 -32.84 -23.09 15.82
C PRO A 503 -32.01 -22.06 16.62
N LEU A 504 -30.86 -22.46 17.17
CA LEU A 504 -29.96 -21.57 17.94
C LEU A 504 -29.51 -20.33 17.16
N LEU A 505 -29.43 -20.41 15.83
CA LEU A 505 -29.02 -19.28 14.98
C LEU A 505 -30.13 -18.23 14.79
N LYS A 506 -31.36 -18.52 15.25
CA LYS A 506 -32.54 -17.65 15.11
C LYS A 506 -32.93 -16.96 16.42
N GLU A 507 -32.27 -17.29 17.52
CA GLU A 507 -32.56 -16.73 18.84
C GLU A 507 -32.07 -15.28 18.98
N PRO A 508 -32.69 -14.47 19.87
CA PRO A 508 -32.13 -13.18 20.25
C PRO A 508 -30.72 -13.36 20.84
N ASN A 509 -29.73 -12.62 20.33
CA ASN A 509 -28.31 -12.78 20.66
C ASN A 509 -27.70 -14.13 20.21
N ALA A 510 -28.24 -14.73 19.15
CA ALA A 510 -27.70 -15.94 18.56
C ALA A 510 -26.18 -15.83 18.27
N PRO A 511 -25.42 -16.91 18.49
CA PRO A 511 -24.03 -16.95 18.09
C PRO A 511 -23.88 -16.81 16.58
N VAL A 512 -22.90 -16.01 16.14
CA VAL A 512 -22.49 -15.92 14.74
C VAL A 512 -21.82 -17.22 14.29
N LEU A 513 -22.31 -17.80 13.19
CA LEU A 513 -21.66 -18.88 12.45
C LEU A 513 -21.25 -18.36 11.07
N LEU A 514 -19.98 -18.58 10.69
CA LEU A 514 -19.44 -18.22 9.38
C LEU A 514 -18.61 -19.37 8.81
N GLU A 515 -18.95 -19.84 7.60
CA GLU A 515 -18.07 -20.70 6.82
C GLU A 515 -16.92 -19.89 6.20
N ALA A 516 -15.69 -20.39 6.36
CA ALA A 516 -14.45 -19.68 6.07
C ALA A 516 -14.07 -19.64 4.57
N PHE A 517 -14.95 -19.13 3.70
CA PHE A 517 -14.63 -18.84 2.29
C PHE A 517 -13.82 -17.53 2.13
N HIS A 518 -12.61 -17.53 2.69
CA HIS A 518 -11.78 -16.35 2.88
C HIS A 518 -11.52 -15.53 1.60
N PHE A 519 -11.43 -16.16 0.43
CA PHE A 519 -11.16 -15.47 -0.84
C PHE A 519 -12.28 -14.50 -1.23
N ARG A 520 -13.53 -14.70 -0.76
CA ARG A 520 -14.66 -13.83 -1.08
C ARG A 520 -14.53 -12.45 -0.44
N PHE A 521 -13.81 -12.36 0.67
CA PHE A 521 -13.67 -11.14 1.46
C PHE A 521 -12.60 -10.18 0.93
N GLN A 522 -11.76 -10.62 -0.02
CA GLN A 522 -10.63 -9.82 -0.50
C GLN A 522 -11.07 -8.77 -1.54
N PRO A 523 -10.36 -7.63 -1.62
CA PRO A 523 -10.69 -6.57 -2.57
C PRO A 523 -10.69 -6.99 -4.04
N SER A 524 -9.72 -7.82 -4.46
CA SER A 524 -9.64 -8.28 -5.86
C SER A 524 -10.82 -9.16 -6.28
N TRP A 525 -11.40 -9.93 -5.36
CA TRP A 525 -12.62 -10.67 -5.63
C TRP A 525 -13.82 -9.73 -5.83
N GLN A 526 -13.94 -8.72 -4.98
CA GLN A 526 -15.00 -7.71 -5.11
C GLN A 526 -14.88 -6.91 -6.40
N TYR A 527 -13.66 -6.50 -6.78
CA TYR A 527 -13.41 -5.86 -8.07
C TYR A 527 -13.77 -6.79 -9.24
N PHE A 528 -13.36 -8.06 -9.20
CA PHE A 528 -13.72 -9.05 -10.22
C PHE A 528 -15.24 -9.12 -10.42
N LEU A 529 -16.03 -9.19 -9.33
CA LEU A 529 -17.48 -9.24 -9.42
C LEU A 529 -18.10 -7.97 -10.04
N THR A 530 -17.47 -6.80 -9.94
CA THR A 530 -17.95 -5.59 -10.64
C THR A 530 -17.78 -5.64 -12.16
N LEU A 531 -16.88 -6.51 -12.65
CA LEU A 531 -16.61 -6.67 -14.08
C LEU A 531 -17.57 -7.68 -14.74
N VAL A 532 -18.15 -8.57 -13.92
CA VAL A 532 -19.05 -9.64 -14.33
C VAL A 532 -20.48 -9.12 -14.48
N ASP A 533 -21.03 -9.29 -15.67
CA ASP A 533 -22.44 -9.05 -15.96
C ASP A 533 -23.19 -10.37 -15.89
N ALA A 534 -23.59 -10.75 -14.65
CA ALA A 534 -24.09 -12.08 -14.32
C ALA A 534 -25.21 -12.61 -15.24
N PRO A 535 -26.27 -11.83 -15.60
CA PRO A 535 -27.31 -12.28 -16.52
C PRO A 535 -26.78 -12.65 -17.93
N ASN A 536 -25.65 -12.07 -18.32
CA ASN A 536 -25.05 -12.26 -19.63
C ASN A 536 -23.85 -13.21 -19.60
N VAL A 537 -23.59 -13.93 -18.51
CA VAL A 537 -22.55 -14.96 -18.49
C VAL A 537 -22.98 -16.16 -19.37
N GLU A 538 -22.11 -16.58 -20.28
CA GLU A 538 -22.29 -17.72 -21.18
C GLU A 538 -21.61 -18.98 -20.62
N HIS A 539 -20.36 -18.82 -20.19
CA HIS A 539 -19.53 -19.93 -19.73
C HIS A 539 -18.55 -19.49 -18.64
N VAL A 540 -18.36 -20.33 -17.62
CA VAL A 540 -17.35 -20.13 -16.57
C VAL A 540 -16.48 -21.37 -16.46
N ARG A 541 -15.16 -21.20 -16.42
CA ARG A 541 -14.22 -22.29 -16.15
C ARG A 541 -13.37 -21.97 -14.93
N ALA A 542 -13.42 -22.82 -13.91
CA ALA A 542 -12.61 -22.72 -12.71
C ALA A 542 -11.61 -23.89 -12.63
N SER A 543 -10.39 -23.63 -12.17
CA SER A 543 -9.39 -24.69 -12.02
C SER A 543 -8.42 -24.47 -10.87
N CYS A 544 -8.01 -25.56 -10.23
CA CYS A 544 -7.06 -25.56 -9.12
C CYS A 544 -6.18 -26.82 -9.14
N ARG A 545 -4.85 -26.66 -9.11
CA ARG A 545 -3.92 -27.79 -9.18
C ARG A 545 -2.85 -27.64 -8.12
N VAL A 546 -2.68 -28.68 -7.30
CA VAL A 546 -1.71 -28.71 -6.22
C VAL A 546 -0.73 -29.86 -6.47
N PRO A 547 0.60 -29.63 -6.34
CA PRO A 547 1.60 -30.68 -6.49
C PRO A 547 1.38 -31.87 -5.55
N TRP A 548 1.69 -33.08 -6.03
CA TRP A 548 1.56 -34.32 -5.25
C TRP A 548 2.34 -34.33 -3.93
N LEU A 549 3.37 -33.49 -3.77
CA LEU A 549 4.19 -33.41 -2.55
C LEU A 549 3.52 -32.67 -1.39
N VAL A 550 2.38 -31.99 -1.62
CA VAL A 550 1.69 -31.20 -0.59
C VAL A 550 0.90 -32.10 0.36
N ALA A 551 0.40 -33.23 -0.14
CA ALA A 551 -0.35 -34.22 0.62
C ALA A 551 0.20 -35.62 0.33
N ALA A 552 0.71 -36.28 1.37
CA ALA A 552 1.13 -37.68 1.30
C ALA A 552 -0.09 -38.60 1.15
N ASP A 553 0.12 -39.87 0.81
CA ASP A 553 -0.97 -40.82 0.52
C ASP A 553 -1.86 -41.11 1.73
N ASP A 554 -1.33 -40.95 2.94
CA ASP A 554 -2.04 -41.09 4.21
C ASP A 554 -2.63 -39.78 4.76
N ASP A 555 -2.56 -38.68 4.01
CA ASP A 555 -3.10 -37.38 4.43
C ASP A 555 -4.62 -37.43 4.63
N ILE A 556 -5.14 -36.67 5.59
CA ILE A 556 -6.58 -36.62 5.92
C ILE A 556 -7.47 -36.28 4.73
N ARG A 557 -6.95 -35.55 3.73
CA ARG A 557 -7.68 -35.22 2.50
C ARG A 557 -7.99 -36.44 1.64
N PHE A 558 -7.32 -37.55 1.86
CA PHE A 558 -7.51 -38.80 1.13
C PHE A 558 -8.22 -39.86 1.96
N GLN A 559 -8.71 -39.53 3.16
CA GLN A 559 -9.42 -40.45 4.03
C GLN A 559 -10.92 -40.24 3.91
N TYR A 560 -11.64 -41.20 3.32
CA TYR A 560 -13.09 -41.10 3.12
C TYR A 560 -13.84 -40.96 4.46
N GLY A 561 -13.40 -41.69 5.49
CA GLY A 561 -14.00 -41.64 6.83
C GLY A 561 -13.85 -40.29 7.55
N LEU A 562 -13.00 -39.39 7.05
CA LEU A 562 -12.88 -38.01 7.53
C LEU A 562 -13.53 -36.99 6.58
N ALA A 563 -14.38 -37.46 5.68
CA ALA A 563 -14.97 -36.69 4.58
C ALA A 563 -13.91 -36.03 3.66
N GLY A 564 -12.83 -36.76 3.39
CA GLY A 564 -11.78 -36.37 2.46
C GLY A 564 -12.20 -36.42 0.99
N GLY A 565 -11.43 -35.73 0.15
CA GLY A 565 -11.60 -35.67 -1.31
C GLY A 565 -10.97 -34.39 -1.87
N ALA A 566 -10.40 -34.46 -3.08
CA ALA A 566 -9.89 -33.27 -3.77
C ALA A 566 -11.01 -32.28 -4.11
N LEU A 567 -12.22 -32.76 -4.43
CA LEU A 567 -13.39 -31.91 -4.58
C LEU A 567 -13.76 -31.22 -3.27
N MET A 568 -13.77 -31.95 -2.15
CA MET A 568 -14.03 -31.37 -0.83
C MET A 568 -12.99 -30.31 -0.45
N ASP A 569 -11.69 -30.59 -0.63
CA ASP A 569 -10.62 -29.68 -0.22
C ASP A 569 -10.42 -28.51 -1.19
N LEU A 570 -10.19 -28.78 -2.47
CA LEU A 570 -9.86 -27.75 -3.47
C LEU A 570 -11.06 -27.37 -4.33
N GLY A 571 -11.84 -28.36 -4.78
CA GLY A 571 -12.94 -28.14 -5.72
C GLY A 571 -14.02 -27.22 -5.17
N THR A 572 -14.28 -27.24 -3.86
CA THR A 572 -15.23 -26.35 -3.19
C THR A 572 -14.97 -24.86 -3.50
N TYR A 573 -13.70 -24.43 -3.64
CA TYR A 573 -13.39 -23.06 -4.06
C TYR A 573 -13.80 -22.77 -5.50
N CYS A 574 -13.58 -23.73 -6.42
CA CYS A 574 -14.01 -23.62 -7.81
C CYS A 574 -15.54 -23.52 -7.92
N LEU A 575 -16.26 -24.33 -7.16
CA LEU A 575 -17.73 -24.31 -7.15
C LEU A 575 -18.25 -22.98 -6.59
N SER A 576 -17.67 -22.51 -5.48
CA SER A 576 -18.03 -21.23 -4.88
C SER A 576 -17.79 -20.08 -5.88
N ALA A 577 -16.65 -20.08 -6.57
CA ALA A 577 -16.34 -19.09 -7.60
C ALA A 577 -17.32 -19.11 -8.78
N ILE A 578 -17.74 -20.29 -9.23
CA ILE A 578 -18.75 -20.46 -10.29
C ILE A 578 -20.09 -19.87 -9.84
N ARG A 579 -20.60 -20.29 -8.67
CA ARG A 579 -21.89 -19.83 -8.12
C ARG A 579 -21.91 -18.32 -7.93
N GLN A 580 -20.84 -17.75 -7.36
CA GLN A 580 -20.70 -16.31 -7.17
C GLN A 580 -20.62 -15.51 -8.48
N THR A 581 -20.05 -16.09 -9.53
CA THR A 581 -19.97 -15.45 -10.86
C THR A 581 -21.35 -15.38 -11.52
N TYR A 582 -22.11 -16.49 -11.47
CA TYR A 582 -23.46 -16.54 -12.04
C TYR A 582 -24.52 -15.87 -11.15
N LYS A 583 -24.25 -15.71 -9.85
CA LYS A 583 -25.23 -15.28 -8.83
C LYS A 583 -26.49 -16.16 -8.82
N THR A 584 -26.28 -17.45 -9.06
CA THR A 584 -27.35 -18.46 -9.13
C THR A 584 -26.78 -19.85 -8.87
N GLU A 585 -27.67 -20.83 -8.76
CA GLU A 585 -27.35 -22.21 -8.44
C GLU A 585 -27.20 -23.09 -9.68
N ALA A 586 -26.50 -24.22 -9.53
CA ALA A 586 -26.46 -25.25 -10.55
C ALA A 586 -27.80 -25.99 -10.60
N GLU A 587 -28.38 -26.13 -11.79
CA GLU A 587 -29.59 -26.93 -12.01
C GLU A 587 -29.25 -28.41 -12.16
N GLU A 588 -28.15 -28.70 -12.85
CA GLU A 588 -27.78 -30.06 -13.21
C GLU A 588 -26.26 -30.20 -13.36
N CYS A 589 -25.70 -31.28 -12.82
CA CYS A 589 -24.35 -31.74 -13.16
C CYS A 589 -24.44 -32.57 -14.45
N LEU A 590 -23.97 -31.99 -15.56
CA LEU A 590 -24.04 -32.58 -16.89
C LEU A 590 -23.05 -33.74 -17.04
N ASP A 591 -21.84 -33.58 -16.50
CA ASP A 591 -20.76 -34.57 -16.53
C ASP A 591 -19.91 -34.46 -15.25
N ALA A 592 -19.44 -35.60 -14.74
CA ALA A 592 -18.54 -35.66 -13.59
C ALA A 592 -17.57 -36.84 -13.72
N SER A 593 -16.27 -36.56 -13.66
CA SER A 593 -15.20 -37.54 -13.78
C SER A 593 -14.18 -37.37 -12.67
N PHE A 594 -13.83 -38.47 -12.00
CA PHE A 594 -12.91 -38.48 -10.87
C PHE A 594 -11.80 -39.51 -11.05
N LYS A 595 -10.64 -39.24 -10.44
CA LYS A 595 -9.65 -40.29 -10.14
C LYS A 595 -9.58 -40.44 -8.62
N THR A 596 -9.76 -41.67 -8.15
CA THR A 596 -9.77 -42.00 -6.73
C THR A 596 -8.42 -42.54 -6.28
N MET A 597 -8.22 -42.52 -4.97
CA MET A 597 -7.09 -43.17 -4.34
C MET A 597 -7.13 -44.69 -4.55
N PRO A 598 -6.01 -45.40 -4.43
CA PRO A 598 -6.04 -46.86 -4.36
C PRO A 598 -6.79 -47.33 -3.11
N ALA A 599 -7.29 -48.57 -3.14
CA ALA A 599 -7.85 -49.24 -1.96
C ALA A 599 -6.84 -49.21 -0.79
N PRO A 600 -7.29 -49.02 0.47
CA PRO A 600 -8.69 -49.03 0.92
C PRO A 600 -9.44 -47.69 0.84
N GLU A 601 -8.80 -46.62 0.35
CA GLU A 601 -9.39 -45.28 0.28
C GLU A 601 -9.99 -44.96 -1.10
N ASP A 602 -10.40 -45.97 -1.85
CA ASP A 602 -10.92 -45.87 -3.22
C ASP A 602 -12.22 -45.08 -3.37
N LYS A 603 -12.81 -44.66 -2.24
CA LYS A 603 -13.95 -43.75 -2.17
C LYS A 603 -13.54 -42.27 -2.13
N ALA A 604 -12.29 -41.96 -1.80
CA ALA A 604 -11.74 -40.60 -1.79
C ALA A 604 -11.14 -40.25 -3.15
N ASP A 605 -11.55 -39.11 -3.71
CA ASP A 605 -11.00 -38.59 -4.96
C ASP A 605 -9.72 -37.79 -4.73
N HIS A 606 -8.79 -37.84 -5.68
CA HIS A 606 -7.60 -36.99 -5.71
C HIS A 606 -7.57 -36.06 -6.94
N THR A 607 -8.44 -36.29 -7.93
CA THR A 607 -8.61 -35.48 -9.14
C THR A 607 -10.08 -35.46 -9.52
N PHE A 608 -10.58 -34.31 -9.96
CA PHE A 608 -11.96 -34.12 -10.40
C PHE A 608 -12.02 -33.28 -11.69
N ARG A 609 -13.03 -33.53 -12.51
CA ARG A 609 -13.50 -32.69 -13.61
C ARG A 609 -15.02 -32.79 -13.68
N MET A 610 -15.68 -31.67 -13.91
CA MET A 610 -17.12 -31.58 -13.79
C MET A 610 -17.65 -30.42 -14.64
N THR A 611 -18.85 -30.63 -15.18
CA THR A 611 -19.55 -29.66 -16.02
C THR A 611 -20.98 -29.51 -15.51
N TRP A 612 -21.48 -28.28 -15.43
CA TRP A 612 -22.84 -27.99 -14.99
C TRP A 612 -23.61 -27.12 -15.96
N ARG A 613 -24.93 -27.25 -15.87
CA ARG A 613 -25.89 -26.25 -16.30
C ARG A 613 -26.24 -25.36 -15.11
N MET A 614 -26.09 -24.06 -15.29
CA MET A 614 -26.45 -23.05 -14.28
C MET A 614 -27.86 -22.54 -14.57
N ALA A 615 -28.62 -22.19 -13.53
CA ALA A 615 -29.93 -21.60 -13.71
C ALA A 615 -29.82 -20.28 -14.51
N GLY A 616 -30.68 -20.12 -15.52
CA GLY A 616 -30.54 -19.04 -16.52
C GLY A 616 -29.75 -19.42 -17.78
N GLY A 617 -29.31 -20.68 -17.91
CA GLY A 617 -28.92 -21.31 -19.18
C GLY A 617 -27.43 -21.26 -19.54
N GLY A 618 -26.57 -20.71 -18.68
CA GLY A 618 -25.12 -20.77 -18.84
C GLY A 618 -24.54 -22.15 -18.50
N THR A 619 -23.28 -22.38 -18.89
CA THR A 619 -22.55 -23.62 -18.55
C THR A 619 -21.34 -23.32 -17.69
N ALA A 620 -20.94 -24.26 -16.84
CA ALA A 620 -19.75 -24.11 -16.02
C ALA A 620 -18.89 -25.37 -16.04
N GLU A 621 -17.58 -25.21 -15.93
CA GLU A 621 -16.61 -26.28 -15.80
C GLU A 621 -15.73 -26.06 -14.58
N ALA A 622 -15.48 -27.11 -13.80
CA ALA A 622 -14.44 -27.10 -12.78
C ALA A 622 -13.53 -28.31 -12.95
N GLU A 623 -12.22 -28.09 -12.81
CA GLU A 623 -11.25 -29.18 -12.76
C GLU A 623 -10.17 -28.95 -11.71
N GLY A 624 -9.69 -30.02 -11.11
CA GLY A 624 -8.60 -29.90 -10.16
C GLY A 624 -7.99 -31.21 -9.71
N THR A 625 -6.85 -31.09 -9.04
CA THR A 625 -6.10 -32.25 -8.54
C THR A 625 -5.20 -31.89 -7.36
N LEU A 626 -5.08 -32.81 -6.40
CA LEU A 626 -4.06 -32.82 -5.35
C LEU A 626 -2.79 -33.61 -5.75
N ARG A 627 -2.73 -34.09 -7.00
CA ARG A 627 -1.65 -34.93 -7.55
C ARG A 627 -1.03 -34.35 -8.82
N ALA A 628 -0.97 -33.03 -8.93
CA ALA A 628 -0.34 -32.40 -10.09
C ALA A 628 1.15 -32.76 -10.17
N GLY A 629 1.66 -32.92 -11.40
CA GLY A 629 3.10 -32.92 -11.65
C GLY A 629 3.72 -31.56 -11.29
N LEU A 630 5.01 -31.53 -10.95
CA LEU A 630 5.68 -30.29 -10.53
C LEU A 630 5.63 -29.19 -11.62
N LEU A 631 5.76 -29.60 -12.89
CA LEU A 631 5.67 -28.71 -14.06
C LEU A 631 4.22 -28.36 -14.47
N ASP A 632 3.24 -29.12 -13.97
CA ASP A 632 1.81 -28.94 -14.27
C ASP A 632 1.07 -28.13 -13.18
N SER A 633 1.79 -27.70 -12.14
CA SER A 633 1.24 -26.88 -11.07
C SER A 633 1.04 -25.45 -11.56
N ALA A 634 -0.22 -25.14 -11.93
CA ALA A 634 -0.64 -23.80 -12.30
C ALA A 634 -1.35 -23.12 -11.13
N LEU A 635 -1.19 -21.80 -11.01
CA LEU A 635 -1.99 -20.99 -10.08
C LEU A 635 -3.49 -21.24 -10.34
N PRO A 636 -4.33 -21.19 -9.30
CA PRO A 636 -5.78 -21.28 -9.46
C PRO A 636 -6.29 -20.27 -10.49
N ARG A 637 -7.19 -20.66 -11.39
CA ARG A 637 -7.69 -19.78 -12.45
C ARG A 637 -9.20 -19.81 -12.51
N LEU A 638 -9.78 -18.66 -12.84
CA LEU A 638 -11.19 -18.50 -13.14
C LEU A 638 -11.32 -17.72 -14.46
N SER A 639 -12.00 -18.30 -15.44
CA SER A 639 -12.29 -17.69 -16.73
C SER A 639 -13.79 -17.49 -16.87
N VAL A 640 -14.22 -16.31 -17.32
CA VAL A 640 -15.62 -15.97 -17.55
C VAL A 640 -15.79 -15.46 -18.97
N THR A 641 -16.67 -16.09 -19.72
CA THR A 641 -17.08 -15.64 -21.06
C THR A 641 -18.51 -15.15 -20.98
N HIS A 642 -18.75 -13.92 -21.43
CA HIS A 642 -20.09 -13.35 -21.56
C HIS A 642 -20.64 -13.58 -22.96
N LYS A 643 -21.97 -13.64 -23.06
CA LYS A 643 -22.73 -13.54 -24.31
C LYS A 643 -22.43 -12.20 -24.98
N GLU A 644 -22.66 -12.14 -26.29
CA GLU A 644 -22.62 -10.86 -27.00
C GLU A 644 -23.80 -10.00 -26.56
N THR A 645 -23.54 -8.74 -26.20
CA THR A 645 -24.53 -7.76 -25.72
C THR A 645 -24.45 -6.48 -26.54
N VAL A 646 -25.57 -5.78 -26.72
CA VAL A 646 -25.60 -4.46 -27.36
C VAL A 646 -25.08 -3.41 -26.37
N VAL A 647 -24.20 -2.53 -26.83
CA VAL A 647 -23.65 -1.40 -26.06
C VAL A 647 -24.20 -0.11 -26.65
N GLU A 648 -24.81 0.72 -25.80
CA GLU A 648 -25.31 2.03 -26.20
C GLU A 648 -24.16 2.95 -26.62
N ASP A 649 -24.30 3.57 -27.80
CA ASP A 649 -23.33 4.51 -28.34
C ASP A 649 -24.09 5.52 -29.23
N GLU A 650 -24.40 6.67 -28.63
CA GLU A 650 -25.21 7.75 -29.25
C GLU A 650 -24.53 8.37 -30.49
N LYS A 651 -23.24 8.10 -30.70
CA LYS A 651 -22.46 8.61 -31.83
C LYS A 651 -22.55 7.71 -33.06
N LEU A 652 -23.19 6.54 -32.96
CA LEU A 652 -23.34 5.63 -34.09
C LEU A 652 -24.32 6.16 -35.14
N PRO A 653 -24.03 5.97 -36.44
CA PRO A 653 -24.99 6.24 -37.51
C PRO A 653 -26.32 5.51 -37.31
N ILE A 654 -27.43 6.18 -37.68
CA ILE A 654 -28.76 5.58 -37.72
C ILE A 654 -28.73 4.31 -38.58
N GLY A 655 -29.09 3.16 -37.99
CA GLY A 655 -29.07 1.86 -38.65
C GLY A 655 -27.86 0.97 -38.32
N GLN A 656 -26.92 1.43 -37.48
CA GLN A 656 -25.86 0.61 -36.93
C GLN A 656 -26.10 0.31 -35.45
N GLU A 657 -25.53 -0.80 -34.97
CA GLU A 657 -25.43 -1.13 -33.55
C GLU A 657 -24.02 -1.56 -33.20
N LYS A 658 -23.62 -1.32 -31.95
CA LYS A 658 -22.35 -1.78 -31.41
C LYS A 658 -22.63 -2.90 -30.41
N THR A 659 -21.93 -4.01 -30.58
CA THR A 659 -21.97 -5.14 -29.67
C THR A 659 -20.66 -5.27 -28.93
N ARG A 660 -20.70 -5.91 -27.76
CA ARG A 660 -19.54 -6.28 -26.94
C ARG A 660 -19.67 -7.73 -26.50
N ARG A 661 -18.58 -8.49 -26.67
CA ARG A 661 -18.36 -9.79 -26.02
C ARG A 661 -17.18 -9.66 -25.06
N ARG A 662 -17.41 -9.94 -23.78
CA ARG A 662 -16.42 -9.78 -22.71
C ARG A 662 -15.88 -11.14 -22.27
N LYS A 663 -14.55 -11.23 -22.16
CA LYS A 663 -13.85 -12.31 -21.49
C LYS A 663 -13.06 -11.78 -20.30
N ILE A 664 -13.12 -12.46 -19.16
CA ILE A 664 -12.39 -12.12 -17.94
C ILE A 664 -11.57 -13.33 -17.50
N GLU A 665 -10.30 -13.13 -17.21
CA GLU A 665 -9.40 -14.14 -16.65
C GLU A 665 -8.87 -13.66 -15.29
N TYR A 666 -9.14 -14.41 -14.22
CA TYR A 666 -8.64 -14.13 -12.88
C TYR A 666 -7.62 -15.19 -12.48
N ALA A 667 -6.35 -14.78 -12.51
CA ALA A 667 -5.24 -15.59 -12.03
C ALA A 667 -5.08 -15.47 -10.51
N ASN A 668 -4.94 -16.64 -9.87
CA ASN A 668 -4.73 -16.85 -8.44
C ASN A 668 -5.87 -16.36 -7.53
N PHE A 669 -7.13 -16.57 -7.94
CA PHE A 669 -8.30 -16.03 -7.20
C PHE A 669 -8.40 -16.53 -5.75
N MET A 670 -7.97 -17.76 -5.45
CA MET A 670 -8.07 -18.32 -4.09
C MET A 670 -7.13 -17.63 -3.09
N VAL A 671 -5.91 -17.31 -3.50
CA VAL A 671 -4.87 -16.74 -2.61
C VAL A 671 -4.31 -15.43 -3.18
N GLY A 672 -5.21 -14.59 -3.69
CA GLY A 672 -4.89 -13.37 -4.42
C GLY A 672 -4.10 -12.33 -3.62
N GLY A 673 -4.17 -12.38 -2.28
CA GLY A 673 -3.38 -11.49 -1.41
C GLY A 673 -1.86 -11.58 -1.61
N PHE A 674 -1.32 -12.75 -1.97
CA PHE A 674 0.12 -12.88 -2.30
C PHE A 674 0.44 -12.26 -3.66
N TRP A 675 -0.33 -12.64 -4.66
CA TRP A 675 -0.24 -12.16 -6.03
C TRP A 675 -1.52 -12.51 -6.76
N HIS A 676 -1.99 -11.63 -7.64
CA HIS A 676 -3.02 -11.97 -8.61
C HIS A 676 -2.88 -11.08 -9.85
N ARG A 677 -3.69 -11.40 -10.86
CA ARG A 677 -3.95 -10.52 -12.01
C ARG A 677 -5.35 -10.82 -12.55
N ILE A 678 -6.10 -9.78 -12.85
CA ILE A 678 -7.41 -9.86 -13.50
C ILE A 678 -7.26 -9.23 -14.88
N ASP A 679 -7.38 -10.04 -15.93
CA ASP A 679 -7.28 -9.64 -17.32
C ASP A 679 -8.71 -9.54 -17.89
N VAL A 680 -9.04 -8.41 -18.51
CA VAL A 680 -10.32 -8.18 -19.19
C VAL A 680 -10.05 -7.95 -20.67
N GLU A 681 -10.78 -8.68 -21.50
CA GLU A 681 -10.76 -8.58 -22.95
C GLU A 681 -12.17 -8.30 -23.44
N ASP A 682 -12.39 -7.08 -23.94
CA ASP A 682 -13.63 -6.65 -24.55
C ASP A 682 -13.47 -6.64 -26.06
N GLU A 683 -14.18 -7.54 -26.74
CA GLU A 683 -14.30 -7.54 -28.19
C GLU A 683 -15.53 -6.73 -28.59
N PHE A 684 -15.33 -5.65 -29.35
CA PHE A 684 -16.39 -4.82 -29.88
C PHE A 684 -16.58 -5.07 -31.37
N ALA A 685 -17.84 -5.05 -31.82
CA ALA A 685 -18.17 -5.05 -33.24
C ALA A 685 -19.26 -4.03 -33.54
N ILE A 686 -19.16 -3.32 -34.66
CA ILE A 686 -20.26 -2.50 -35.21
C ILE A 686 -20.91 -3.32 -36.33
N LYS A 687 -22.22 -3.51 -36.25
CA LYS A 687 -23.01 -4.27 -37.20
C LYS A 687 -24.12 -3.41 -37.81
N SER A 688 -24.45 -3.68 -39.06
CA SER A 688 -25.66 -3.13 -39.69
C SER A 688 -26.90 -3.78 -39.08
N LYS A 689 -27.86 -2.99 -38.58
CA LYS A 689 -29.12 -3.50 -38.03
C LYS A 689 -29.99 -4.20 -39.07
N SER A 690 -29.87 -3.85 -40.35
CA SER A 690 -30.71 -4.40 -41.43
C SER A 690 -30.17 -5.70 -42.02
N THR A 691 -28.84 -5.90 -42.01
CA THR A 691 -28.20 -7.05 -42.68
C THR A 691 -27.39 -7.93 -41.73
N GLY A 692 -27.14 -7.49 -40.50
CA GLY A 692 -26.22 -8.16 -39.56
C GLY A 692 -24.75 -8.12 -39.99
N ALA A 693 -24.44 -7.47 -41.13
CA ALA A 693 -23.10 -7.41 -41.68
C ALA A 693 -22.18 -6.59 -40.75
N GLU A 694 -21.01 -7.14 -40.46
CA GLU A 694 -19.99 -6.48 -39.67
C GLU A 694 -19.36 -5.34 -40.46
N VAL A 695 -19.36 -4.15 -39.88
CA VAL A 695 -18.76 -2.93 -40.43
C VAL A 695 -17.35 -2.75 -39.88
N LYS A 696 -17.15 -3.07 -38.60
CA LYS A 696 -15.86 -2.90 -37.90
C LYS A 696 -15.80 -3.81 -36.69
N ARG A 697 -14.62 -4.33 -36.36
CA ARG A 697 -14.33 -5.08 -35.13
C ARG A 697 -12.99 -4.67 -34.55
N TRP A 698 -12.91 -4.62 -33.23
CA TRP A 698 -11.66 -4.39 -32.50
C TRP A 698 -11.72 -4.99 -31.10
N THR A 699 -10.57 -5.13 -30.46
CA THR A 699 -10.43 -5.70 -29.13
C THR A 699 -9.70 -4.73 -28.23
N GLU A 700 -10.23 -4.51 -27.03
CA GLU A 700 -9.61 -3.74 -25.96
C GLU A 700 -9.21 -4.69 -24.83
N LYS A 701 -7.96 -4.60 -24.37
CA LYS A 701 -7.43 -5.44 -23.28
C LYS A 701 -6.87 -4.57 -22.18
N HIS A 702 -7.18 -4.91 -20.93
CA HIS A 702 -6.55 -4.30 -19.78
C HIS A 702 -6.39 -5.32 -18.65
N SER A 703 -5.40 -5.08 -17.80
CA SER A 703 -5.11 -5.93 -16.64
C SER A 703 -5.10 -5.09 -15.38
N LYS A 704 -5.64 -5.61 -14.27
CA LYS A 704 -5.62 -4.94 -12.98
C LYS A 704 -5.23 -5.87 -11.84
N LYS A 705 -4.60 -5.27 -10.82
CA LYS A 705 -4.39 -5.86 -9.50
C LYS A 705 -5.07 -4.92 -8.47
N ALA A 706 -5.70 -5.49 -7.46
CA ALA A 706 -6.35 -4.78 -6.37
C ALA A 706 -6.09 -5.51 -5.05
N TYR A 707 -5.14 -4.99 -4.28
CA TYR A 707 -4.77 -5.45 -2.94
C TYR A 707 -5.49 -4.69 -1.83
N THR A 708 -5.98 -3.48 -2.11
CA THR A 708 -6.84 -2.71 -1.19
C THR A 708 -8.23 -2.45 -1.79
N PHE A 709 -9.22 -2.13 -0.93
CA PHE A 709 -10.56 -1.74 -1.42
C PHE A 709 -10.52 -0.44 -2.23
N LEU A 710 -9.66 0.50 -1.85
CA LEU A 710 -9.42 1.72 -2.63
C LEU A 710 -8.95 1.40 -4.05
N GLU A 711 -8.00 0.49 -4.21
CA GLU A 711 -7.56 0.02 -5.54
C GLU A 711 -8.68 -0.70 -6.30
N ALA A 712 -9.58 -1.39 -5.60
CA ALA A 712 -10.78 -2.00 -6.18
C ALA A 712 -11.85 -0.96 -6.59
N GLY A 713 -11.70 0.33 -6.22
CA GLY A 713 -12.70 1.37 -6.45
C GLY A 713 -13.87 1.33 -5.45
N ILE A 714 -13.64 0.77 -4.27
CA ILE A 714 -14.64 0.55 -3.21
C ILE A 714 -14.13 1.25 -1.94
N GLU A 715 -14.94 2.08 -1.29
CA GLU A 715 -14.55 2.70 -0.01
C GLU A 715 -14.46 1.63 1.08
N GLY A 716 -13.49 1.70 2.00
CA GLY A 716 -13.43 0.83 3.19
C GLY A 716 -12.03 0.49 3.68
N PRO A 717 -11.93 -0.05 4.92
CA PRO A 717 -10.64 -0.38 5.51
C PRO A 717 -10.01 -1.59 4.82
N GLY A 718 -8.70 -1.52 4.61
CA GLY A 718 -7.94 -2.63 4.05
C GLY A 718 -6.53 -2.19 3.72
N GLU A 719 -5.56 -2.93 4.23
CA GLU A 719 -4.14 -2.66 4.00
C GLU A 719 -3.60 -3.59 2.91
N GLU A 720 -2.59 -3.13 2.17
CA GLU A 720 -1.96 -3.91 1.10
C GLU A 720 -1.43 -5.28 1.57
N TYR A 721 -1.09 -5.40 2.85
CA TYR A 721 -0.53 -6.61 3.46
C TYR A 721 -1.59 -7.50 4.13
N TRP A 722 -2.87 -7.13 4.07
CA TRP A 722 -3.93 -8.00 4.58
C TRP A 722 -4.12 -9.19 3.64
N LEU A 723 -3.94 -10.39 4.17
CA LEU A 723 -4.36 -11.61 3.50
C LEU A 723 -5.89 -11.69 3.43
N THR A 724 -6.39 -12.49 2.50
CA THR A 724 -7.81 -12.89 2.37
C THR A 724 -8.44 -13.26 3.73
N TYR A 725 -7.73 -14.03 4.55
CA TYR A 725 -8.16 -14.41 5.90
C TYR A 725 -8.29 -13.23 6.88
N ARG A 726 -7.47 -12.19 6.74
CA ARG A 726 -7.56 -10.97 7.58
C ARG A 726 -8.80 -10.16 7.23
N HIS A 727 -9.17 -10.07 5.96
CA HIS A 727 -10.43 -9.45 5.55
C HIS A 727 -11.65 -10.24 6.06
N GLN A 728 -11.61 -11.57 6.01
CA GLN A 728 -12.65 -12.41 6.59
C GLN A 728 -12.79 -12.20 8.10
N LEU A 729 -11.66 -12.22 8.82
CA LEU A 729 -11.66 -11.99 10.26
C LEU A 729 -12.25 -10.63 10.63
N GLU A 730 -11.95 -9.57 9.86
CA GLU A 730 -12.55 -8.24 10.06
C GLU A 730 -14.08 -8.31 10.02
N GLN A 731 -14.64 -8.96 8.99
CA GLN A 731 -16.10 -9.06 8.83
C GLN A 731 -16.73 -9.94 9.91
N PHE A 732 -16.05 -11.03 10.30
CA PHE A 732 -16.50 -11.88 11.40
C PHE A 732 -16.59 -11.10 12.72
N VAL A 733 -15.52 -10.35 13.08
CA VAL A 733 -15.49 -9.51 14.28
C VAL A 733 -16.55 -8.41 14.21
N ASN A 734 -16.74 -7.80 13.04
CA ASN A 734 -17.81 -6.82 12.85
C ASN A 734 -19.19 -7.42 13.15
N ARG A 735 -19.50 -8.60 12.60
CA ARG A 735 -20.79 -9.24 12.85
C ARG A 735 -20.99 -9.59 14.32
N VAL A 736 -19.96 -10.16 14.96
CA VAL A 736 -20.00 -10.50 16.40
C VAL A 736 -20.26 -9.26 17.26
N LYS A 737 -19.67 -8.11 16.89
CA LYS A 737 -19.85 -6.84 17.61
C LYS A 737 -21.09 -6.05 17.18
N GLY A 738 -21.96 -6.61 16.34
CA GLY A 738 -23.17 -5.93 15.84
C GLY A 738 -22.89 -4.74 14.91
N ARG A 739 -21.69 -4.70 14.29
CA ARG A 739 -21.33 -3.71 13.27
C ARG A 739 -21.72 -4.21 11.88
N ASP A 740 -21.94 -3.27 10.97
CA ASP A 740 -22.26 -3.60 9.57
C ASP A 740 -21.14 -4.42 8.91
N THR A 741 -21.56 -5.42 8.14
CA THR A 741 -20.68 -6.26 7.34
C THR A 741 -20.94 -6.03 5.86
N ARG A 742 -19.88 -5.81 5.10
CA ARG A 742 -19.94 -5.60 3.65
C ARG A 742 -20.07 -6.91 2.87
N VAL A 743 -19.29 -7.89 3.26
CA VAL A 743 -19.24 -9.20 2.62
C VAL A 743 -19.58 -10.23 3.68
N TRP A 744 -20.44 -11.17 3.33
CA TRP A 744 -20.84 -12.26 4.22
C TRP A 744 -21.06 -13.56 3.42
N VAL A 745 -20.93 -14.69 4.10
CA VAL A 745 -21.32 -16.01 3.59
C VAL A 745 -22.56 -16.40 4.37
N ASP A 746 -23.72 -16.30 3.73
CA ASP A 746 -24.99 -16.69 4.34
C ASP A 746 -25.12 -18.20 4.44
N GLY A 747 -25.90 -18.68 5.41
CA GLY A 747 -26.08 -20.12 5.63
C GLY A 747 -26.69 -20.84 4.42
N ASP A 748 -27.61 -20.20 3.70
CA ASP A 748 -28.18 -20.74 2.47
C ASP A 748 -27.13 -20.90 1.36
N ASP A 749 -26.11 -20.05 1.35
CA ASP A 749 -25.00 -20.17 0.40
C ASP A 749 -24.11 -21.38 0.72
N SER A 750 -23.85 -21.64 2.00
CA SER A 750 -23.16 -22.85 2.48
C SER A 750 -23.95 -24.13 2.19
N ILE A 751 -25.27 -24.08 2.32
CA ILE A 751 -26.15 -25.20 1.96
C ILE A 751 -26.07 -25.49 0.45
N ALA A 752 -26.25 -24.47 -0.38
CA ALA A 752 -26.24 -24.66 -1.83
C ALA A 752 -24.85 -25.07 -2.35
N GLN A 753 -23.79 -24.60 -1.68
CA GLN A 753 -22.43 -25.06 -1.91
C GLN A 753 -22.31 -26.59 -1.73
N MET A 754 -22.81 -27.14 -0.62
CA MET A 754 -22.77 -28.58 -0.37
C MET A 754 -23.69 -29.36 -1.31
N LYS A 755 -24.86 -28.82 -1.67
CA LYS A 755 -25.73 -29.43 -2.69
C LYS A 755 -25.03 -29.59 -4.04
N MET A 756 -24.25 -28.60 -4.47
CA MET A 756 -23.50 -28.68 -5.71
C MET A 756 -22.37 -29.72 -5.65
N ILE A 757 -21.75 -29.92 -4.49
CA ILE A 757 -20.75 -30.98 -4.25
C ILE A 757 -21.40 -32.36 -4.31
N ASP A 758 -22.49 -32.56 -3.58
CA ASP A 758 -23.21 -33.83 -3.52
C ASP A 758 -23.71 -34.25 -4.90
N MET A 759 -24.29 -33.30 -5.65
CA MET A 759 -24.74 -33.51 -7.03
C MET A 759 -23.61 -34.04 -7.93
N ALA A 760 -22.37 -33.54 -7.76
CA ALA A 760 -21.23 -34.00 -8.54
C ALA A 760 -20.76 -35.41 -8.14
N TYR A 761 -20.77 -35.74 -6.85
CA TYR A 761 -20.45 -37.09 -6.38
C TYR A 761 -21.49 -38.12 -6.83
N GLU A 762 -22.78 -37.80 -6.72
CA GLU A 762 -23.88 -38.64 -7.20
C GLU A 762 -23.80 -38.87 -8.70
N LYS A 763 -23.53 -37.81 -9.49
CA LYS A 763 -23.36 -37.91 -10.94
C LYS A 763 -22.27 -38.89 -11.34
N ALA A 764 -21.19 -38.97 -10.57
CA ALA A 764 -20.08 -39.90 -10.79
C ALA A 764 -20.27 -41.28 -10.14
N GLY A 765 -21.38 -41.52 -9.43
CA GLY A 765 -21.61 -42.77 -8.70
C GLY A 765 -20.69 -42.97 -7.50
N LEU A 766 -20.08 -41.89 -6.97
CA LEU A 766 -19.28 -41.93 -5.75
C LEU A 766 -20.18 -41.72 -4.52
N PRO A 767 -19.87 -42.36 -3.38
CA PRO A 767 -20.65 -42.17 -2.17
C PRO A 767 -20.45 -40.76 -1.61
N LEU A 768 -21.56 -40.14 -1.19
CA LEU A 768 -21.53 -38.89 -0.42
C LEU A 768 -20.65 -39.05 0.82
N ARG A 769 -20.04 -37.96 1.27
CA ARG A 769 -19.24 -38.01 2.50
C ARG A 769 -20.15 -38.09 3.71
N LYS A 770 -19.65 -38.75 4.75
CA LYS A 770 -20.39 -38.98 6.00
C LYS A 770 -19.51 -38.58 7.16
N SER A 771 -20.10 -37.97 8.18
CA SER A 771 -19.45 -37.83 9.48
C SER A 771 -19.31 -39.21 10.15
N PRO A 772 -18.26 -39.44 10.97
CA PRO A 772 -18.01 -40.74 11.62
C PRO A 772 -19.15 -41.25 12.50
N ASP A 773 -19.97 -40.36 13.08
CA ASP A 773 -20.93 -40.70 14.15
C ASP A 773 -22.32 -40.05 14.00
N VAL A 774 -22.67 -39.52 12.81
CA VAL A 774 -23.99 -38.91 12.57
C VAL A 774 -24.88 -39.89 11.80
N SER A 775 -25.80 -40.56 12.49
CA SER A 775 -27.04 -41.01 11.86
C SER A 775 -27.95 -39.81 11.77
N VAL A 776 -28.20 -39.30 10.56
CA VAL A 776 -29.21 -38.26 10.37
C VAL A 776 -30.59 -38.80 10.71
#